data_AF-A0A821GLE8-F1
#
_entry.id   AF-A0A821GLE8-F1
#
_cell.length_a   1.000
_cell.length_b   1.000
_cell.length_c   1.000
_cell.angle_alpha   90.00
_cell.angle_beta   90.00
_cell.angle_gamma   90.00
#
_symmetry.space_group_name_H-M   'P 1'
#
loop_
_entity.id
_entity.type
_entity.pdbx_description
1 polymer ?
#
loop_
_entity_poly.entity_id
_entity_poly.type
_entity_poly.pdbx_seq_one_letter_code
_entity_poly.pdbx_strand_id
1 'polypeptide(L)'
;CSRKKTSTRTPPNKRREISSLRSKNISTAQTTASNLTTSSIRSSLPSQQKITKKTKLDIASTSSKSDSNVPLDGYSIIQNQMLFAFVCKTNCEVCGSRWNGKMNINKREGLFLILSFQCSTCQNIITIETSPKVVASDRRDINVRSQIGGHLCGIRHAGLVKLMGAMNLPSPIQDETYSKWDRNLLIMVKSFTEKSMKKAVAETVAAQNGTELMVSGDGFWQTRGFQSRHGAAALISCNTTPKVLDIEICSALSIKKSNPAKYDNIIRSHQCEKNYDKSSGTMESAAILIMFKRSVPKYGVYYTKYVGDGDSKTFPVLSKIVPYPGKEIKKIEDLNHFSKRMKRALETVKRQHGRKKLSDGKTIGGKNRLSVHNILRLQMTFASTIRKSKHDLDLLFKGSWAIFWHKYSTNDDPHHDYCSIDWCGYLKSVRDKTPYDHTSHALSRPVLDAIKPVFNNLCSRESLTRVVDASTQNPNEGFHSLVWLMSPKHKASSGTTFEIACCLAVIIFNDGYFALGDIFNVMCGYRGYYTDQAMVHFDNNRLHTESKENNRKRRKEAGRVLMQNDDEEEDNDSIIDGADQIDDDNNDTNPVTGATTVDNDTTTDSDDHVTDDNDSISSSDESLDDDYGYYNPKDKRTWTDEQ
;
A
#
# COMPACT_ATOMS: atom_id res chain seq x y z
N CYS A 1 61.24 -19.15 -2.49
CA CYS A 1 62.03 -19.79 -3.56
C CYS A 1 62.12 -18.83 -4.75
N SER A 2 63.16 -18.90 -5.57
CA SER A 2 63.62 -17.77 -6.39
C SER A 2 63.73 -18.09 -7.88
N ARG A 3 63.84 -17.03 -8.71
CA ARG A 3 64.20 -16.99 -10.16
C ARG A 3 63.05 -17.18 -11.16
N LYS A 4 63.10 -16.67 -12.40
CA LYS A 4 63.61 -15.39 -13.01
C LYS A 4 63.58 -15.53 -14.55
N LYS A 5 62.98 -14.54 -15.27
CA LYS A 5 63.27 -14.14 -16.68
C LYS A 5 63.02 -15.24 -17.77
N THR A 6 62.93 -15.00 -19.08
CA THR A 6 63.18 -13.87 -20.04
C THR A 6 62.00 -13.82 -21.05
N SER A 7 61.51 -12.70 -21.62
CA SER A 7 62.09 -11.52 -22.32
C SER A 7 62.63 -11.77 -23.73
N THR A 8 61.97 -11.21 -24.76
CA THR A 8 62.58 -10.67 -26.00
C THR A 8 61.74 -9.51 -26.58
N ARG A 9 62.39 -8.56 -27.29
CA ARG A 9 61.83 -7.31 -27.85
C ARG A 9 61.93 -7.28 -29.39
N THR A 10 60.91 -6.70 -30.04
CA THR A 10 60.86 -5.74 -31.19
C THR A 10 62.16 -5.25 -31.90
N PRO A 11 62.11 -4.48 -33.03
CA PRO A 11 61.20 -4.36 -34.22
C PRO A 11 62.04 -4.21 -35.55
N PRO A 12 61.94 -3.20 -36.49
CA PRO A 12 60.85 -2.53 -37.27
C PRO A 12 61.08 -2.42 -38.82
N ASN A 13 60.11 -1.92 -39.62
CA ASN A 13 60.24 -1.01 -40.82
C ASN A 13 58.85 -0.74 -41.48
N LYS A 14 58.39 0.48 -41.87
CA LYS A 14 58.77 1.47 -42.94
C LYS A 14 58.58 0.89 -44.38
N ARG A 15 57.89 1.51 -45.37
CA ARG A 15 57.63 2.91 -45.85
C ARG A 15 56.22 3.06 -46.52
N ARG A 16 55.49 4.20 -46.45
CA ARG A 16 55.32 5.35 -47.43
C ARG A 16 54.90 4.96 -48.87
N GLU A 17 53.84 5.51 -49.49
CA GLU A 17 53.61 6.89 -50.01
C GLU A 17 52.10 7.28 -50.07
N ILE A 18 51.62 8.49 -49.72
CA ILE A 18 51.56 9.81 -50.43
C ILE A 18 50.54 9.82 -51.61
N SER A 19 49.31 10.33 -51.45
CA SER A 19 48.86 11.73 -51.75
C SER A 19 47.31 11.83 -51.65
N SER A 20 46.59 12.98 -51.64
CA SER A 20 46.82 14.38 -51.20
C SER A 20 45.49 15.20 -51.20
N LEU A 21 45.44 16.34 -50.47
CA LEU A 21 44.69 17.64 -50.71
C LEU A 21 43.19 17.63 -51.15
N ARG A 22 42.24 18.48 -50.71
CA ARG A 22 42.14 19.82 -50.02
C ARG A 22 40.74 19.88 -49.32
N SER A 23 40.48 20.38 -48.10
CA SER A 23 40.62 21.73 -47.48
C SER A 23 39.39 22.69 -47.60
N LYS A 24 39.08 23.39 -46.48
CA LYS A 24 38.13 24.54 -46.26
C LYS A 24 36.66 24.17 -45.93
N ASN A 25 35.92 24.81 -45.00
CA ASN A 25 36.15 25.81 -43.91
C ASN A 25 35.06 25.54 -42.83
N ILE A 26 35.30 25.55 -41.51
CA ILE A 26 35.32 26.68 -40.55
C ILE A 26 34.22 27.75 -40.74
N SER A 27 33.24 27.77 -39.81
CA SER A 27 32.87 29.01 -39.09
C SER A 27 32.22 28.71 -37.72
N THR A 28 32.72 29.39 -36.69
CA THR A 28 32.12 29.49 -35.35
C THR A 28 31.12 30.65 -35.32
N ALA A 29 30.10 30.56 -34.47
CA ALA A 29 29.32 31.70 -34.02
C ALA A 29 28.93 31.56 -32.53
N GLN A 30 29.45 32.49 -31.71
CA GLN A 30 28.95 32.78 -30.36
C GLN A 30 28.00 34.00 -30.43
N THR A 31 27.59 34.50 -29.25
CA THR A 31 26.74 35.69 -29.01
C THR A 31 25.28 35.56 -29.47
N THR A 32 24.27 36.09 -28.77
CA THR A 32 24.26 37.07 -27.65
C THR A 32 23.07 36.80 -26.72
N ALA A 33 23.15 37.24 -25.46
CA ALA A 33 21.99 37.39 -24.59
C ALA A 33 21.48 38.84 -24.61
N SER A 34 20.17 39.06 -24.66
CA SER A 34 19.57 40.37 -24.36
C SER A 34 18.07 40.27 -24.04
N ASN A 35 17.75 40.81 -22.85
CA ASN A 35 16.46 41.13 -22.22
C ASN A 35 15.25 41.47 -23.11
N LEU A 36 14.06 41.23 -22.52
CA LEU A 36 12.76 41.98 -22.58
C LEU A 36 11.66 41.00 -22.09
N THR A 37 10.64 41.30 -21.27
CA THR A 37 10.36 42.40 -20.33
C THR A 37 9.23 41.93 -19.40
N THR A 38 9.11 42.49 -18.19
CA THR A 38 7.92 42.32 -17.34
C THR A 38 6.69 43.03 -17.91
N SER A 39 5.54 42.37 -17.96
CA SER A 39 4.23 43.05 -17.93
C SER A 39 3.26 42.32 -17.01
N SER A 40 2.78 43.05 -16.01
CA SER A 40 1.76 42.59 -15.06
C SER A 40 0.39 43.04 -15.57
N ILE A 41 -0.56 42.12 -15.71
CA ILE A 41 -1.99 42.47 -15.79
C ILE A 41 -2.76 41.62 -14.78
N ARG A 42 -3.60 42.30 -14.01
CA ARG A 42 -4.34 41.78 -12.85
C ARG A 42 -5.82 41.65 -13.21
N SER A 43 -6.49 40.68 -12.58
CA SER A 43 -7.93 40.66 -12.27
C SER A 43 -8.98 40.83 -13.39
N SER A 44 -9.80 39.80 -13.58
CA SER A 44 -11.26 39.92 -13.46
C SER A 44 -11.94 38.56 -13.20
N LEU A 45 -12.66 38.45 -12.07
CA LEU A 45 -13.70 37.43 -11.88
C LEU A 45 -15.00 37.93 -12.55
N PRO A 46 -15.81 37.03 -13.11
CA PRO A 46 -17.26 37.23 -13.18
C PRO A 46 -18.01 36.45 -12.07
N SER A 47 -19.01 37.12 -11.52
CA SER A 47 -19.83 36.71 -10.38
C SER A 47 -20.62 35.41 -10.54
N GLN A 48 -20.99 34.83 -9.39
CA GLN A 48 -22.02 33.78 -9.31
C GLN A 48 -23.40 34.29 -9.73
N GLN A 49 -24.16 33.47 -10.46
CA GLN A 49 -25.61 33.49 -10.40
C GLN A 49 -26.12 32.07 -10.15
N LYS A 50 -27.00 31.93 -9.15
CA LYS A 50 -27.70 30.66 -8.85
C LYS A 50 -28.72 30.38 -9.94
N ILE A 51 -28.65 29.22 -10.58
CA ILE A 51 -29.82 28.60 -11.24
C ILE A 51 -30.01 27.21 -10.66
N THR A 52 -31.12 27.06 -9.94
CA THR A 52 -31.61 25.80 -9.40
C THR A 52 -32.32 24.99 -10.49
N LYS A 53 -31.84 23.76 -10.76
CA LYS A 53 -32.69 22.63 -11.18
C LYS A 53 -31.93 21.32 -11.04
N LYS A 54 -32.58 20.32 -10.44
CA LYS A 54 -32.10 18.94 -10.42
C LYS A 54 -32.20 18.37 -11.84
N THR A 55 -31.08 17.96 -12.41
CA THR A 55 -31.05 17.13 -13.62
C THR A 55 -30.08 15.98 -13.39
N LYS A 56 -30.39 14.80 -13.91
CA LYS A 56 -29.50 13.63 -13.85
C LYS A 56 -28.11 14.03 -14.35
N LEU A 57 -27.07 13.61 -13.62
CA LEU A 57 -25.70 13.79 -14.06
C LEU A 57 -25.40 12.74 -15.13
N ASP A 58 -25.81 13.02 -16.37
CA ASP A 58 -25.28 12.30 -17.53
C ASP A 58 -23.76 12.55 -17.54
N ILE A 59 -23.02 11.50 -17.22
CA ILE A 59 -21.57 11.50 -17.37
C ILE A 59 -21.32 11.57 -18.87
N ALA A 60 -21.07 12.79 -19.35
CA ALA A 60 -20.60 13.05 -20.70
C ALA A 60 -19.33 12.22 -20.90
N SER A 61 -19.49 11.09 -21.56
CA SER A 61 -18.40 10.33 -22.11
C SER A 61 -17.63 11.27 -23.02
N THR A 62 -16.35 11.48 -22.73
CA THR A 62 -15.39 11.96 -23.71
C THR A 62 -15.15 10.87 -24.76
N SER A 63 -16.21 10.52 -25.48
CA SER A 63 -16.15 9.84 -26.77
C SER A 63 -15.82 10.86 -27.85
N SER A 64 -14.63 11.47 -27.73
CA SER A 64 -13.92 11.89 -28.92
C SER A 64 -13.67 10.63 -29.75
N LYS A 65 -14.57 10.37 -30.71
CA LYS A 65 -14.37 9.37 -31.77
C LYS A 65 -13.20 9.83 -32.63
N SER A 66 -11.98 9.57 -32.16
CA SER A 66 -10.88 9.28 -33.06
C SER A 66 -10.85 7.77 -33.25
N ASP A 67 -10.75 7.32 -34.49
CA ASP A 67 -10.39 5.94 -34.80
C ASP A 67 -8.94 5.71 -34.39
N SER A 68 -8.73 5.43 -33.10
CA SER A 68 -7.44 4.99 -32.59
C SER A 68 -7.22 3.56 -33.09
N ASN A 69 -6.45 3.45 -34.18
CA ASN A 69 -5.93 2.16 -34.68
C ASN A 69 -5.38 1.36 -33.50
N VAL A 70 -6.10 0.29 -33.11
CA VAL A 70 -5.66 -0.61 -32.04
C VAL A 70 -4.35 -1.24 -32.52
N PRO A 71 -3.23 -1.09 -31.79
CA PRO A 71 -1.95 -1.59 -32.27
C PRO A 71 -1.98 -3.09 -32.50
N LEU A 72 -1.58 -3.51 -33.70
CA LEU A 72 -1.47 -4.93 -34.07
C LEU A 72 -0.39 -5.67 -33.27
N ASP A 73 0.60 -4.96 -32.73
CA ASP A 73 1.67 -5.49 -31.86
C ASP A 73 1.20 -5.78 -30.42
N GLY A 74 0.07 -6.48 -30.29
CA GLY A 74 -0.54 -6.87 -29.02
C GLY A 74 -1.08 -8.29 -29.05
N TYR A 75 -1.03 -8.97 -27.90
CA TYR A 75 -1.55 -10.33 -27.79
C TYR A 75 -3.07 -10.37 -27.69
N SER A 76 -3.68 -11.25 -28.48
CA SER A 76 -5.09 -11.60 -28.43
C SER A 76 -5.24 -13.11 -28.19
N ILE A 77 -6.23 -13.50 -27.39
CA ILE A 77 -6.58 -14.91 -27.19
C ILE A 77 -7.52 -15.32 -28.31
N ILE A 78 -7.06 -16.19 -29.21
CA ILE A 78 -7.83 -16.70 -30.34
C ILE A 78 -7.98 -18.21 -30.17
N GLN A 79 -9.21 -18.71 -30.24
CA GLN A 79 -9.50 -20.13 -30.12
C GLN A 79 -9.08 -20.86 -31.42
N ASN A 80 -8.32 -21.95 -31.29
CA ASN A 80 -7.66 -22.63 -32.41
C ASN A 80 -8.64 -23.06 -33.53
N GLN A 81 -9.85 -23.51 -33.20
CA GLN A 81 -10.83 -23.91 -34.21
C GLN A 81 -11.36 -22.70 -35.00
N MET A 82 -11.53 -21.53 -34.37
CA MET A 82 -11.88 -20.29 -35.06
C MET A 82 -10.75 -19.79 -35.96
N LEU A 83 -9.48 -19.91 -35.54
CA LEU A 83 -8.32 -19.60 -36.39
C LEU A 83 -8.27 -20.51 -37.62
N PHE A 84 -8.43 -21.83 -37.42
CA PHE A 84 -8.53 -22.81 -38.51
C PHE A 84 -9.70 -22.49 -39.46
N ALA A 85 -10.89 -22.23 -38.92
CA ALA A 85 -12.07 -21.87 -39.72
C ALA A 85 -11.91 -20.53 -40.48
N PHE A 86 -11.11 -19.60 -39.98
CA PHE A 86 -10.72 -18.39 -40.71
C PHE A 86 -9.77 -18.70 -41.87
N VAL A 87 -8.77 -19.57 -41.66
CA VAL A 87 -7.83 -19.98 -42.73
C VAL A 87 -8.56 -20.77 -43.82
N CYS A 88 -9.54 -21.62 -43.49
CA CYS A 88 -10.45 -22.25 -44.48
C CYS A 88 -11.30 -21.26 -45.30
N LYS A 89 -11.32 -19.96 -44.92
CA LYS A 89 -11.97 -18.89 -45.68
C LYS A 89 -11.03 -18.14 -46.64
N THR A 90 -9.74 -18.48 -46.68
CA THR A 90 -8.76 -17.89 -47.59
C THR A 90 -8.41 -18.84 -48.74
N ASN A 91 -7.63 -18.34 -49.72
CA ASN A 91 -7.05 -19.16 -50.77
C ASN A 91 -5.59 -19.48 -50.43
N CYS A 92 -5.08 -20.62 -50.89
CA CYS A 92 -3.67 -20.95 -50.76
C CYS A 92 -2.83 -20.02 -51.65
N GLU A 93 -1.81 -19.39 -51.07
CA GLU A 93 -0.91 -18.46 -51.77
C GLU A 93 -0.15 -19.11 -52.95
N VAL A 94 0.12 -20.42 -52.90
CA VAL A 94 0.92 -21.14 -53.90
C VAL A 94 0.10 -21.64 -55.07
N CYS A 95 -1.07 -22.24 -54.82
CA CYS A 95 -1.89 -22.88 -55.87
C CYS A 95 -3.22 -22.17 -56.15
N GLY A 96 -3.53 -21.06 -55.47
CA GLY A 96 -4.74 -20.25 -55.68
C GLY A 96 -6.06 -20.90 -55.25
N SER A 97 -6.09 -22.22 -55.03
CA SER A 97 -7.28 -22.95 -54.62
C SER A 97 -7.75 -22.55 -53.22
N ARG A 98 -9.06 -22.71 -52.96
CA ARG A 98 -9.65 -22.54 -51.63
C ARG A 98 -8.91 -23.42 -50.62
N TRP A 99 -8.51 -22.85 -49.47
CA TRP A 99 -7.73 -23.60 -48.49
C TRP A 99 -8.58 -24.69 -47.82
N ASN A 100 -8.14 -25.94 -47.95
CA ASN A 100 -8.81 -27.17 -47.52
C ASN A 100 -7.85 -28.07 -46.70
N GLY A 101 -6.94 -27.45 -45.97
CA GLY A 101 -5.77 -28.06 -45.35
C GLY A 101 -5.96 -28.59 -43.93
N LYS A 102 -4.84 -28.86 -43.27
CA LYS A 102 -4.74 -29.19 -41.84
C LYS A 102 -3.88 -28.17 -41.11
N MET A 103 -4.25 -27.87 -39.86
CA MET A 103 -3.42 -27.07 -38.94
C MET A 103 -2.85 -27.98 -37.85
N ASN A 104 -1.54 -27.90 -37.60
CA ASN A 104 -0.86 -28.66 -36.56
C ASN A 104 -0.09 -27.75 -35.59
N ILE A 105 0.08 -28.20 -34.34
CA ILE A 105 0.98 -27.56 -33.37
C ILE A 105 2.32 -28.32 -33.44
N ASN A 106 3.32 -27.75 -34.11
CA ASN A 106 4.62 -28.39 -34.33
C ASN A 106 5.51 -28.34 -33.07
N LYS A 107 5.41 -27.28 -32.28
CA LYS A 107 6.12 -27.10 -31.00
C LYS A 107 5.24 -26.30 -30.05
N ARG A 108 5.32 -26.62 -28.76
CA ARG A 108 4.80 -25.79 -27.66
C ARG A 108 5.91 -25.53 -26.63
N GLU A 109 5.94 -24.32 -26.08
CA GLU A 109 6.79 -23.94 -24.96
C GLU A 109 6.02 -22.97 -24.06
N GLY A 110 5.38 -23.48 -22.99
CA GLY A 110 4.43 -22.68 -22.20
C GLY A 110 3.24 -22.22 -23.05
N LEU A 111 3.08 -20.89 -23.17
CA LEU A 111 2.08 -20.22 -24.02
C LEU A 111 2.52 -20.04 -25.48
N PHE A 112 3.81 -20.21 -25.80
CA PHE A 112 4.31 -20.09 -27.15
C PHE A 112 4.04 -21.35 -27.98
N LEU A 113 3.61 -21.18 -29.23
CA LEU A 113 3.35 -22.25 -30.20
C LEU A 113 4.05 -21.96 -31.54
N ILE A 114 4.54 -23.02 -32.18
CA ILE A 114 4.79 -23.05 -33.63
C ILE A 114 3.57 -23.74 -34.26
N LEU A 115 2.83 -23.02 -35.09
CA LEU A 115 1.68 -23.54 -35.84
C LEU A 115 2.08 -23.77 -37.28
N SER A 116 1.70 -24.90 -37.86
CA SER A 116 1.84 -25.16 -39.30
C SER A 116 0.49 -25.34 -39.97
N PHE A 117 0.40 -24.90 -41.23
CA PHE A 117 -0.78 -24.95 -42.08
C PHE A 117 -0.40 -25.64 -43.39
N GLN A 118 -0.82 -26.90 -43.56
CA GLN A 118 -0.53 -27.71 -44.74
C GLN A 118 -1.73 -27.71 -45.69
N CYS A 119 -1.55 -27.24 -46.93
CA CYS A 119 -2.60 -27.28 -47.95
C CYS A 119 -2.78 -28.70 -48.51
N SER A 120 -4.00 -29.23 -48.53
CA SER A 120 -4.27 -30.58 -49.06
C SER A 120 -4.12 -30.68 -50.59
N THR A 121 -4.23 -29.57 -51.32
CA THR A 121 -4.13 -29.54 -52.79
C THR A 121 -2.68 -29.57 -53.29
N CYS A 122 -1.82 -28.68 -52.79
CA CYS A 122 -0.44 -28.54 -53.28
C CYS A 122 0.64 -29.00 -52.29
N GLN A 123 0.23 -29.48 -51.10
CA GLN A 123 1.12 -29.91 -50.01
C GLN A 123 2.06 -28.82 -49.44
N ASN A 124 1.92 -27.55 -49.85
CA ASN A 124 2.67 -26.45 -49.25
C ASN A 124 2.38 -26.32 -47.74
N ILE A 125 3.42 -26.03 -46.95
CA ILE A 125 3.35 -25.87 -45.50
C ILE A 125 3.82 -24.46 -45.12
N ILE A 126 2.89 -23.65 -44.61
CA ILE A 126 3.20 -22.34 -44.01
C ILE A 126 3.37 -22.54 -42.51
N THR A 127 4.38 -21.94 -41.89
CA THR A 127 4.63 -22.02 -40.45
C THR A 127 4.65 -20.62 -39.82
N ILE A 128 3.99 -20.45 -38.68
CA ILE A 128 3.98 -19.19 -37.91
C ILE A 128 4.37 -19.43 -36.45
N GLU A 129 4.95 -18.40 -35.82
CA GLU A 129 5.34 -18.37 -34.42
C GLU A 129 4.43 -17.41 -33.63
N THR A 130 3.80 -17.84 -32.54
CA THR A 130 2.76 -17.04 -31.84
C THR A 130 3.27 -15.94 -30.90
N SER A 131 4.58 -15.78 -30.74
CA SER A 131 5.19 -14.77 -29.86
C SER A 131 6.67 -14.60 -30.20
N PRO A 132 7.23 -13.40 -30.38
CA PRO A 132 8.65 -13.23 -30.72
C PRO A 132 9.61 -13.79 -29.66
N LYS A 133 10.84 -14.09 -30.06
CA LYS A 133 11.96 -14.29 -29.13
C LYS A 133 12.34 -12.95 -28.49
N VAL A 134 12.70 -12.97 -27.22
CA VAL A 134 13.31 -11.81 -26.55
C VAL A 134 14.72 -11.58 -27.12
N VAL A 135 15.09 -10.32 -27.33
CA VAL A 135 16.44 -9.96 -27.86
C VAL A 135 17.54 -10.58 -26.98
N ALA A 136 18.54 -11.19 -27.62
CA ALA A 136 19.67 -11.88 -26.98
C ALA A 136 19.29 -13.00 -25.99
N SER A 137 18.13 -13.65 -26.17
CA SER A 137 17.62 -14.70 -25.27
C SER A 137 16.69 -15.68 -26.00
N ASP A 138 16.80 -16.99 -25.74
CA ASP A 138 15.87 -17.97 -26.34
C ASP A 138 14.45 -17.94 -25.77
N ARG A 139 14.25 -17.21 -24.65
CA ARG A 139 12.93 -17.03 -24.02
C ARG A 139 11.96 -16.32 -24.96
N ARG A 140 10.69 -16.74 -24.94
CA ARG A 140 9.59 -16.12 -25.71
C ARG A 140 8.94 -15.00 -24.91
N ASP A 141 8.65 -13.89 -25.57
CA ASP A 141 8.12 -12.67 -24.94
C ASP A 141 6.84 -12.94 -24.11
N ILE A 142 5.89 -13.72 -24.63
CA ILE A 142 4.63 -14.06 -23.92
C ILE A 142 4.88 -14.82 -22.60
N ASN A 143 5.92 -15.66 -22.54
CA ASN A 143 6.27 -16.42 -21.35
C ASN A 143 6.96 -15.52 -20.30
N VAL A 144 7.73 -14.53 -20.73
CA VAL A 144 8.34 -13.54 -19.82
C VAL A 144 7.28 -12.58 -19.28
N ARG A 145 6.36 -12.12 -20.12
CA ARG A 145 5.21 -11.29 -19.70
C ARG A 145 4.31 -12.01 -18.70
N SER A 146 3.99 -13.29 -18.95
CA SER A 146 3.15 -14.07 -18.02
C SER A 146 3.86 -14.33 -16.68
N GLN A 147 5.18 -14.53 -16.67
CA GLN A 147 5.96 -14.58 -15.43
C GLN A 147 5.84 -13.27 -14.62
N ILE A 148 6.12 -12.12 -15.25
CA ILE A 148 6.07 -10.80 -14.58
C ILE A 148 4.64 -10.54 -14.05
N GLY A 149 3.61 -10.80 -14.86
CA GLY A 149 2.21 -10.70 -14.43
C GLY A 149 1.87 -11.63 -13.25
N GLY A 150 2.40 -12.85 -13.25
CA GLY A 150 2.22 -13.81 -12.15
C GLY A 150 2.75 -13.30 -10.80
N HIS A 151 3.87 -12.57 -10.80
CA HIS A 151 4.40 -11.89 -9.62
C HIS A 151 3.57 -10.67 -9.21
N LEU A 152 3.23 -9.79 -10.17
CA LEU A 152 2.42 -8.59 -9.91
C LEU A 152 1.04 -8.92 -9.32
N CYS A 153 0.44 -10.06 -9.70
CA CYS A 153 -0.83 -10.54 -9.16
C CYS A 153 -0.70 -11.43 -7.89
N GLY A 154 0.51 -11.76 -7.42
CA GLY A 154 0.71 -12.65 -6.27
C GLY A 154 0.18 -14.08 -6.46
N ILE A 155 0.05 -14.52 -7.71
CA ILE A 155 -0.46 -15.86 -8.08
C ILE A 155 0.67 -16.82 -8.43
N ARG A 156 1.78 -16.33 -9.01
CA ARG A 156 2.97 -17.09 -9.46
C ARG A 156 2.63 -18.28 -10.36
N HIS A 157 3.59 -19.16 -10.63
CA HIS A 157 3.42 -20.34 -11.49
C HIS A 157 2.15 -21.16 -11.17
N ALA A 158 1.98 -21.64 -9.93
CA ALA A 158 0.83 -22.47 -9.55
C ALA A 158 -0.53 -21.77 -9.76
N GLY A 159 -0.60 -20.45 -9.59
CA GLY A 159 -1.82 -19.69 -9.88
C GLY A 159 -2.02 -19.38 -11.36
N LEU A 160 -0.94 -19.22 -12.13
CA LEU A 160 -0.99 -19.14 -13.59
C LEU A 160 -1.47 -20.46 -14.22
N VAL A 161 -1.04 -21.62 -13.70
CA VAL A 161 -1.55 -22.94 -14.11
C VAL A 161 -3.06 -23.01 -13.94
N LYS A 162 -3.58 -22.60 -12.76
CA LYS A 162 -5.03 -22.56 -12.48
C LYS A 162 -5.78 -21.59 -13.39
N LEU A 163 -5.26 -20.37 -13.57
CA LEU A 163 -5.84 -19.34 -14.43
C LEU A 163 -5.91 -19.81 -15.90
N MET A 164 -4.81 -20.34 -16.43
CA MET A 164 -4.75 -20.81 -17.82
C MET A 164 -5.66 -22.03 -18.02
N GLY A 165 -5.64 -23.00 -17.10
CA GLY A 165 -6.56 -24.15 -17.15
C GLY A 165 -8.03 -23.74 -17.15
N ALA A 166 -8.43 -22.80 -16.28
CA ALA A 166 -9.80 -22.28 -16.23
C ALA A 166 -10.21 -21.53 -17.52
N MET A 167 -9.25 -20.96 -18.25
CA MET A 167 -9.47 -20.32 -19.55
C MET A 167 -9.36 -21.29 -20.75
N ASN A 168 -9.20 -22.60 -20.52
CA ASN A 168 -8.88 -23.61 -21.53
C ASN A 168 -7.63 -23.25 -22.38
N LEU A 169 -6.62 -22.67 -21.72
CA LEU A 169 -5.31 -22.34 -22.27
C LEU A 169 -4.26 -23.38 -21.85
N PRO A 170 -3.20 -23.58 -22.65
CA PRO A 170 -2.05 -24.37 -22.24
C PRO A 170 -1.43 -23.84 -20.94
N SER A 171 -1.01 -24.76 -20.07
CA SER A 171 -0.19 -24.47 -18.88
C SER A 171 1.02 -23.57 -19.22
N PRO A 172 1.49 -22.70 -18.30
CA PRO A 172 2.69 -21.88 -18.50
C PRO A 172 3.97 -22.72 -18.67
N ILE A 173 5.13 -22.05 -18.76
CA ILE A 173 6.43 -22.72 -18.68
C ILE A 173 6.56 -23.53 -17.39
N GLN A 174 7.30 -24.66 -17.44
CA GLN A 174 7.44 -25.58 -16.32
C GLN A 174 8.06 -24.92 -15.08
N ASP A 175 7.70 -25.40 -13.88
CA ASP A 175 8.04 -24.79 -12.59
C ASP A 175 9.55 -24.62 -12.38
N GLU A 176 10.37 -25.59 -12.81
CA GLU A 176 11.82 -25.53 -12.71
C GLU A 176 12.42 -24.44 -13.62
N THR A 177 11.76 -24.17 -14.75
CA THR A 177 12.14 -23.11 -15.69
C THR A 177 11.69 -21.76 -15.16
N TYR A 178 10.48 -21.66 -14.65
CA TYR A 178 9.94 -20.48 -13.97
C TYR A 178 10.84 -20.08 -12.79
N SER A 179 11.17 -21.02 -11.92
CA SER A 179 12.07 -20.83 -10.76
C SER A 179 13.51 -20.45 -11.16
N LYS A 180 14.02 -20.92 -12.30
CA LYS A 180 15.30 -20.45 -12.85
C LYS A 180 15.19 -18.99 -13.33
N TRP A 181 14.11 -18.64 -14.03
CA TRP A 181 13.89 -17.28 -14.52
C TRP A 181 13.62 -16.29 -13.39
N ASP A 182 13.01 -16.71 -12.28
CA ASP A 182 12.79 -15.87 -11.09
C ASP A 182 14.12 -15.32 -10.54
N ARG A 183 15.22 -16.09 -10.58
CA ARG A 183 16.56 -15.59 -10.19
C ARG A 183 17.06 -14.48 -11.13
N ASN A 184 16.79 -14.59 -12.43
CA ASN A 184 17.15 -13.56 -13.41
C ASN A 184 16.29 -12.30 -13.25
N LEU A 185 14.98 -12.49 -13.01
CA LEU A 185 14.04 -11.41 -12.69
C LEU A 185 14.50 -10.67 -11.41
N LEU A 186 14.88 -11.41 -10.37
CA LEU A 186 15.37 -10.87 -9.09
C LEU A 186 16.58 -9.93 -9.26
N ILE A 187 17.61 -10.37 -9.99
CA ILE A 187 18.82 -9.55 -10.27
C ILE A 187 18.42 -8.24 -10.96
N MET A 188 17.53 -8.33 -11.95
CA MET A 188 17.08 -7.18 -12.72
C MET A 188 16.23 -6.22 -11.87
N VAL A 189 15.21 -6.69 -11.12
CA VAL A 189 14.39 -5.82 -10.26
C VAL A 189 15.17 -5.17 -9.13
N LYS A 190 16.18 -5.86 -8.55
CA LYS A 190 17.12 -5.27 -7.58
C LYS A 190 17.81 -4.03 -8.14
N SER A 191 18.31 -4.11 -9.38
CA SER A 191 19.00 -2.99 -10.02
C SER A 191 18.10 -1.76 -10.24
N PHE A 192 16.80 -1.97 -10.53
CA PHE A 192 15.81 -0.89 -10.62
C PHE A 192 15.40 -0.36 -9.25
N THR A 193 15.27 -1.24 -8.26
CA THR A 193 15.00 -0.88 -6.85
C THR A 193 16.10 0.01 -6.28
N GLU A 194 17.37 -0.31 -6.53
CA GLU A 194 18.50 0.55 -6.14
C GLU A 194 18.49 1.93 -6.81
N LYS A 195 18.15 2.01 -8.10
CA LYS A 195 18.01 3.30 -8.81
C LYS A 195 16.87 4.12 -8.22
N SER A 196 15.72 3.49 -7.99
CA SER A 196 14.54 4.09 -7.36
C SER A 196 14.85 4.66 -5.97
N MET A 197 15.51 3.88 -5.10
CA MET A 197 15.90 4.34 -3.76
C MET A 197 16.94 5.46 -3.80
N LYS A 198 17.96 5.40 -4.68
CA LYS A 198 18.93 6.50 -4.87
C LYS A 198 18.24 7.80 -5.28
N LYS A 199 17.29 7.72 -6.22
CA LYS A 199 16.46 8.86 -6.64
C LYS A 199 15.62 9.40 -5.48
N ALA A 200 14.92 8.52 -4.74
CA ALA A 200 14.12 8.90 -3.57
C ALA A 200 14.93 9.60 -2.47
N VAL A 201 16.16 9.16 -2.21
CA VAL A 201 17.06 9.85 -1.26
C VAL A 201 17.45 11.23 -1.79
N ALA A 202 17.85 11.36 -3.05
CA ALA A 202 18.22 12.65 -3.64
C ALA A 202 17.04 13.66 -3.62
N GLU A 203 15.83 13.21 -3.96
CA GLU A 203 14.60 14.01 -3.87
C GLU A 203 14.30 14.42 -2.41
N THR A 204 14.55 13.54 -1.44
CA THR A 204 14.33 13.83 -0.02
C THR A 204 15.35 14.82 0.53
N VAL A 205 16.62 14.72 0.13
CA VAL A 205 17.68 15.70 0.45
C VAL A 205 17.35 17.08 -0.11
N ALA A 206 16.89 17.14 -1.36
CA ALA A 206 16.45 18.40 -1.98
C ALA A 206 15.22 18.99 -1.25
N ALA A 207 14.23 18.17 -0.91
CA ALA A 207 13.02 18.62 -0.22
C ALA A 207 13.24 19.06 1.24
N GLN A 208 14.26 18.53 1.92
CA GLN A 208 14.64 18.90 3.29
C GLN A 208 15.79 19.92 3.36
N ASN A 209 16.36 20.30 2.20
CA ASN A 209 17.54 21.17 2.07
C ASN A 209 18.72 20.73 2.96
N GLY A 210 18.98 19.43 3.02
CA GLY A 210 20.01 18.88 3.91
C GLY A 210 20.15 17.36 3.85
N THR A 211 21.30 16.86 4.31
CA THR A 211 21.62 15.43 4.38
C THR A 211 21.18 14.76 5.70
N GLU A 212 20.63 15.52 6.64
CA GLU A 212 20.04 15.02 7.88
C GLU A 212 18.55 14.75 7.69
N LEU A 213 18.18 13.48 7.55
CA LEU A 213 16.84 13.08 7.14
C LEU A 213 16.02 12.50 8.31
N MET A 214 14.74 12.85 8.32
CA MET A 214 13.74 12.15 9.13
C MET A 214 13.19 10.94 8.38
N VAL A 215 13.25 9.77 9.02
CA VAL A 215 12.77 8.49 8.48
C VAL A 215 11.81 7.80 9.44
N SER A 216 10.81 7.12 8.89
CA SER A 216 10.05 6.10 9.58
C SER A 216 10.63 4.73 9.26
N GLY A 217 10.81 3.89 10.26
CA GLY A 217 11.18 2.49 10.06
C GLY A 217 10.16 1.55 10.66
N ASP A 218 9.83 0.49 9.93
CA ASP A 218 8.84 -0.50 10.33
C ASP A 218 9.15 -1.87 9.73
N GLY A 219 8.81 -2.92 10.48
CA GLY A 219 9.14 -4.32 10.21
C GLY A 219 7.93 -5.10 9.70
N PHE A 220 8.17 -6.01 8.75
CA PHE A 220 7.08 -6.74 8.10
C PHE A 220 7.49 -8.17 7.72
N TRP A 221 6.57 -9.13 7.92
CA TRP A 221 6.84 -10.57 7.83
C TRP A 221 5.95 -11.27 6.81
N GLN A 222 6.53 -12.21 6.07
CA GLN A 222 5.91 -12.91 4.94
C GLN A 222 4.63 -13.66 5.33
N THR A 223 4.58 -14.20 6.55
CA THR A 223 3.39 -14.80 7.17
C THR A 223 2.96 -14.00 8.40
N ARG A 224 1.75 -14.25 8.93
CA ARG A 224 1.29 -13.61 10.17
C ARG A 224 2.06 -14.14 11.38
N GLY A 225 2.41 -13.23 12.31
CA GLY A 225 3.07 -13.55 13.57
C GLY A 225 4.59 -13.76 13.46
N PHE A 226 5.25 -13.79 14.61
CA PHE A 226 6.72 -13.93 14.72
C PHE A 226 7.20 -15.39 14.52
N GLN A 227 6.55 -16.17 13.66
CA GLN A 227 7.05 -17.47 13.21
C GLN A 227 7.50 -17.45 11.74
N SER A 228 7.36 -16.31 11.05
CA SER A 228 7.76 -16.21 9.65
C SER A 228 9.26 -16.38 9.45
N ARG A 229 9.61 -17.13 8.41
CA ARG A 229 11.00 -17.45 8.04
C ARG A 229 11.65 -16.36 7.19
N HIS A 230 10.83 -15.48 6.60
CA HIS A 230 11.25 -14.31 5.85
C HIS A 230 10.54 -13.08 6.40
N GLY A 231 11.29 -12.01 6.61
CA GLY A 231 10.79 -10.69 6.97
C GLY A 231 11.70 -9.61 6.41
N ALA A 232 11.32 -8.36 6.57
CA ALA A 232 12.07 -7.22 6.09
C ALA A 232 11.76 -5.99 6.93
N ALA A 233 12.54 -4.94 6.77
CA ALA A 233 12.17 -3.60 7.21
C ALA A 233 12.49 -2.59 6.11
N ALA A 234 11.67 -1.56 6.01
CA ALA A 234 11.89 -0.43 5.11
C ALA A 234 12.11 0.86 5.90
N LEU A 235 12.89 1.78 5.35
CA LEU A 235 12.96 3.17 5.81
C LEU A 235 12.24 4.07 4.81
N ILE A 236 11.22 4.80 5.26
CA ILE A 236 10.40 5.70 4.45
C ILE A 236 10.62 7.15 4.90
N SER A 237 10.73 8.10 3.96
CA SER A 237 10.86 9.53 4.25
C SER A 237 9.60 10.11 4.91
N CYS A 238 9.78 10.95 5.94
CA CYS A 238 8.67 11.61 6.64
C CYS A 238 8.33 13.00 6.08
N ASN A 239 8.31 13.14 4.76
CA ASN A 239 7.93 14.36 4.02
C ASN A 239 6.48 14.26 3.47
N THR A 240 6.04 15.26 2.72
CA THR A 240 4.70 15.34 2.11
C THR A 240 4.45 14.29 1.03
N THR A 241 5.51 13.77 0.41
CA THR A 241 5.49 12.67 -0.58
C THR A 241 6.43 11.56 -0.11
N PRO A 242 5.99 10.70 0.82
CA PRO A 242 6.81 9.63 1.39
C PRO A 242 7.34 8.66 0.33
N LYS A 243 8.62 8.31 0.41
CA LYS A 243 9.28 7.31 -0.45
C LYS A 243 10.17 6.39 0.36
N VAL A 244 10.29 5.14 -0.06
CA VAL A 244 11.24 4.16 0.49
C VAL A 244 12.66 4.56 0.10
N LEU A 245 13.48 4.85 1.10
CA LEU A 245 14.87 5.29 0.98
C LEU A 245 15.86 4.11 1.05
N ASP A 246 15.51 3.08 1.82
CA ASP A 246 16.27 1.84 1.91
C ASP A 246 15.36 0.69 2.36
N ILE A 247 15.72 -0.54 1.99
CA ILE A 247 15.05 -1.77 2.42
C ILE A 247 16.07 -2.85 2.73
N GLU A 248 15.84 -3.62 3.79
CA GLU A 248 16.68 -4.76 4.16
C GLU A 248 15.81 -5.98 4.49
N ILE A 249 16.19 -7.13 3.95
CA ILE A 249 15.39 -8.36 3.97
C ILE A 249 16.13 -9.41 4.79
N CYS A 250 15.49 -9.90 5.84
CA CYS A 250 16.01 -10.90 6.75
C CYS A 250 15.33 -12.26 6.53
N SER A 251 16.14 -13.31 6.45
CA SER A 251 15.72 -14.66 6.18
C SER A 251 16.39 -15.62 7.15
N ALA A 252 15.57 -16.28 7.97
CA ALA A 252 15.97 -17.32 8.92
C ALA A 252 15.66 -18.74 8.38
N LEU A 253 15.57 -18.89 7.06
CA LEU A 253 15.25 -20.15 6.39
C LEU A 253 16.41 -21.16 6.49
N SER A 254 16.46 -21.91 7.59
CA SER A 254 17.36 -23.05 7.78
C SER A 254 16.76 -24.37 7.25
N ILE A 255 17.62 -25.26 6.75
CA ILE A 255 17.22 -26.64 6.44
C ILE A 255 17.16 -27.42 7.77
N LYS A 256 16.04 -28.09 8.05
CA LYS A 256 15.90 -28.94 9.25
C LYS A 256 16.87 -30.13 9.14
N LYS A 257 17.63 -30.42 10.21
CA LYS A 257 18.45 -31.64 10.34
C LYS A 257 17.55 -32.85 10.65
N SER A 258 16.69 -33.26 9.71
CA SER A 258 15.83 -34.45 9.88
C SER A 258 16.52 -35.76 9.50
N ASN A 259 17.53 -35.73 8.63
CA ASN A 259 18.35 -36.89 8.26
C ASN A 259 19.77 -36.41 7.92
N PRO A 260 20.83 -36.84 8.65
CA PRO A 260 22.20 -36.36 8.44
C PRO A 260 22.74 -36.60 7.02
N ALA A 261 22.54 -37.79 6.46
CA ALA A 261 23.08 -38.15 5.14
C ALA A 261 22.40 -37.38 4.00
N LYS A 262 21.08 -37.14 4.09
CA LYS A 262 20.37 -36.24 3.15
C LYS A 262 20.77 -34.78 3.38
N TYR A 263 20.94 -34.36 4.64
CA TYR A 263 21.31 -32.99 5.00
C TYR A 263 22.67 -32.59 4.43
N ASP A 264 23.70 -33.44 4.50
CA ASP A 264 25.03 -33.13 3.95
C ASP A 264 25.02 -33.00 2.42
N ASN A 265 24.29 -33.86 1.71
CA ASN A 265 24.14 -33.77 0.26
C ASN A 265 23.31 -32.54 -0.16
N ILE A 266 22.27 -32.18 0.59
CA ILE A 266 21.48 -30.97 0.34
C ILE A 266 22.33 -29.73 0.67
N ILE A 267 23.10 -29.70 1.76
CA ILE A 267 23.95 -28.54 2.08
C ILE A 267 25.03 -28.31 1.02
N ARG A 268 25.66 -29.38 0.51
CA ARG A 268 26.68 -29.28 -0.55
C ARG A 268 26.14 -28.75 -1.89
N SER A 269 24.83 -28.83 -2.13
CA SER A 269 24.19 -28.45 -3.39
C SER A 269 23.26 -27.22 -3.29
N HIS A 270 22.81 -26.85 -2.09
CA HIS A 270 21.92 -25.69 -1.91
C HIS A 270 22.66 -24.35 -1.98
N GLN A 271 21.94 -23.33 -2.44
CA GLN A 271 22.25 -21.94 -2.09
C GLN A 271 21.36 -21.57 -0.91
N CYS A 272 21.97 -21.25 0.23
CA CYS A 272 21.22 -20.91 1.43
C CYS A 272 20.58 -19.53 1.28
N GLU A 273 19.26 -19.44 1.40
CA GLU A 273 18.56 -18.14 1.51
C GLU A 273 18.69 -17.54 2.92
N LYS A 274 19.40 -18.18 3.86
CA LYS A 274 19.56 -17.69 5.24
C LYS A 274 20.61 -16.58 5.32
N ASN A 275 20.21 -15.41 5.81
CA ASN A 275 21.10 -14.30 6.16
C ASN A 275 20.89 -13.81 7.61
N TYR A 276 20.04 -14.47 8.39
CA TYR A 276 19.66 -14.08 9.74
C TYR A 276 19.60 -15.25 10.72
N ASP A 277 20.34 -15.14 11.82
CA ASP A 277 20.54 -16.23 12.80
C ASP A 277 19.75 -16.08 14.12
N LYS A 278 19.08 -14.95 14.34
CA LYS A 278 18.33 -14.67 15.58
C LYS A 278 16.82 -14.86 15.38
N SER A 279 16.03 -14.60 16.42
CA SER A 279 14.57 -14.71 16.34
C SER A 279 13.96 -13.67 15.39
N SER A 280 12.93 -14.10 14.68
CA SER A 280 12.02 -13.29 13.84
C SER A 280 11.67 -11.91 14.42
N GLY A 281 11.33 -11.85 15.72
CA GLY A 281 10.97 -10.60 16.42
C GLY A 281 12.14 -9.62 16.62
N THR A 282 13.37 -10.00 16.27
CA THR A 282 14.54 -9.09 16.24
C THR A 282 14.98 -8.73 14.82
N MET A 283 14.30 -9.24 13.77
CA MET A 283 14.63 -8.92 12.37
C MET A 283 14.48 -7.44 12.06
N GLU A 284 13.40 -6.79 12.50
CA GLU A 284 13.15 -5.34 12.30
C GLU A 284 14.35 -4.51 12.79
N SER A 285 14.73 -4.66 14.05
CA SER A 285 15.78 -3.84 14.67
C SER A 285 17.16 -4.09 14.06
N ALA A 286 17.42 -5.30 13.57
CA ALA A 286 18.64 -5.63 12.85
C ALA A 286 18.66 -5.07 11.42
N ALA A 287 17.57 -5.21 10.67
CA ALA A 287 17.39 -4.66 9.33
C ALA A 287 17.53 -3.13 9.34
N ILE A 288 16.86 -2.45 10.28
CA ILE A 288 16.96 -1.00 10.46
C ILE A 288 18.40 -0.60 10.84
N LEU A 289 19.07 -1.33 11.73
CA LEU A 289 20.47 -1.06 12.06
C LEU A 289 21.41 -1.20 10.84
N ILE A 290 21.20 -2.19 9.97
CA ILE A 290 21.97 -2.38 8.73
C ILE A 290 21.79 -1.17 7.81
N MET A 291 20.54 -0.73 7.60
CA MET A 291 20.23 0.45 6.78
C MET A 291 20.84 1.74 7.35
N PHE A 292 20.76 1.94 8.67
CA PHE A 292 21.41 3.06 9.36
C PHE A 292 22.94 3.05 9.22
N LYS A 293 23.59 1.88 9.28
CA LYS A 293 25.05 1.78 9.12
C LYS A 293 25.52 2.05 7.68
N ARG A 294 24.71 1.72 6.67
CA ARG A 294 25.09 1.91 5.26
C ARG A 294 24.62 3.23 4.63
N SER A 295 23.77 4.00 5.30
CA SER A 295 23.22 5.27 4.81
C SER A 295 24.29 6.26 4.32
N VAL A 296 25.33 6.49 5.12
CA VAL A 296 26.46 7.38 4.80
C VAL A 296 27.27 6.86 3.60
N PRO A 297 27.84 5.63 3.60
CA PRO A 297 28.63 5.16 2.44
C PRO A 297 27.81 4.88 1.17
N LYS A 298 26.50 4.56 1.29
CA LYS A 298 25.63 4.24 0.14
C LYS A 298 24.98 5.47 -0.49
N TYR A 299 24.65 6.48 0.32
CA TYR A 299 23.84 7.63 -0.11
C TYR A 299 24.33 9.01 0.38
N GLY A 300 25.30 9.09 1.30
CA GLY A 300 25.80 10.36 1.84
C GLY A 300 24.86 11.07 2.83
N VAL A 301 23.94 10.34 3.46
CA VAL A 301 22.91 10.91 4.36
C VAL A 301 22.98 10.34 5.78
N TYR A 302 22.46 11.10 6.74
CA TYR A 302 22.37 10.75 8.15
C TYR A 302 20.90 10.70 8.59
N TYR A 303 20.45 9.59 9.18
CA TYR A 303 19.08 9.48 9.70
C TYR A 303 19.02 9.98 11.16
N THR A 304 18.87 11.30 11.35
CA THR A 304 18.96 11.94 12.69
C THR A 304 17.63 12.01 13.45
N LYS A 305 16.49 11.79 12.77
CA LYS A 305 15.17 11.65 13.41
C LYS A 305 14.53 10.33 12.99
N TYR A 306 14.18 9.49 13.97
CA TYR A 306 13.57 8.17 13.75
C TYR A 306 12.12 8.16 14.26
N VAL A 307 11.16 7.97 13.37
CA VAL A 307 9.75 7.74 13.69
C VAL A 307 9.51 6.23 13.81
N GLY A 308 9.17 5.78 15.01
CA GLY A 308 8.89 4.37 15.29
C GLY A 308 7.79 4.22 16.32
N ASP A 309 7.23 3.01 16.42
CA ASP A 309 6.13 2.75 17.34
C ASP A 309 6.58 2.92 18.81
N GLY A 310 5.63 3.21 19.70
CA GLY A 310 5.88 3.50 21.11
C GLY A 310 6.76 2.43 21.77
N ASP A 311 6.42 1.16 21.53
CA ASP A 311 7.04 -0.03 22.11
C ASP A 311 8.18 -0.63 21.25
N SER A 312 8.60 0.03 20.16
CA SER A 312 9.66 -0.51 19.28
C SER A 312 11.01 -0.61 20.00
N LYS A 313 11.56 -1.84 20.03
CA LYS A 313 12.90 -2.15 20.54
C LYS A 313 14.03 -1.62 19.65
N THR A 314 13.71 -1.06 18.48
CA THR A 314 14.69 -0.58 17.50
C THR A 314 15.42 0.68 17.95
N PHE A 315 14.72 1.67 18.51
CA PHE A 315 15.36 2.92 18.96
C PHE A 315 16.45 2.69 20.03
N PRO A 316 16.22 1.91 21.10
CA PRO A 316 17.29 1.56 22.06
C PRO A 316 18.51 0.88 21.44
N VAL A 317 18.36 0.12 20.34
CA VAL A 317 19.49 -0.49 19.62
C VAL A 317 20.27 0.57 18.85
N LEU A 318 19.60 1.47 18.15
CA LEU A 318 20.22 2.58 17.43
C LEU A 318 20.99 3.52 18.37
N SER A 319 20.39 3.90 19.50
CA SER A 319 21.02 4.77 20.50
C SER A 319 22.27 4.16 21.14
N LYS A 320 22.29 2.83 21.35
CA LYS A 320 23.46 2.14 21.95
C LYS A 320 24.62 1.96 20.99
N ILE A 321 24.35 1.81 19.70
CA ILE A 321 25.38 1.50 18.69
C ILE A 321 25.95 2.77 18.03
N VAL A 322 25.25 3.91 18.15
CA VAL A 322 25.69 5.24 17.68
C VAL A 322 26.25 5.17 16.24
N PRO A 323 25.40 4.87 15.23
CA PRO A 323 25.87 4.65 13.86
C PRO A 323 26.49 5.90 13.21
N TYR A 324 26.35 7.08 13.83
CA TYR A 324 26.85 8.36 13.33
C TYR A 324 27.70 9.06 14.40
N PRO A 325 29.05 9.11 14.27
CA PRO A 325 29.90 9.86 15.18
C PRO A 325 29.48 11.33 15.26
N GLY A 326 29.31 11.84 16.48
CA GLY A 326 28.92 13.24 16.72
C GLY A 326 27.49 13.63 16.35
N LYS A 327 26.60 12.68 16.02
CA LYS A 327 25.17 12.97 15.75
C LYS A 327 24.25 12.09 16.60
N GLU A 328 23.39 12.72 17.37
CA GLU A 328 22.33 12.06 18.13
C GLU A 328 21.16 11.67 17.21
N ILE A 329 20.59 10.48 17.40
CA ILE A 329 19.33 10.07 16.77
C ILE A 329 18.19 10.38 17.74
N LYS A 330 17.25 11.24 17.34
CA LYS A 330 16.09 11.62 18.16
C LYS A 330 14.90 10.71 17.86
N LYS A 331 14.28 10.14 18.91
CA LYS A 331 13.01 9.39 18.78
C LYS A 331 11.87 10.37 18.57
N ILE A 332 11.17 10.22 17.46
CA ILE A 332 9.90 10.88 17.15
C ILE A 332 8.80 9.83 17.35
N GLU A 333 7.69 10.23 17.95
CA GLU A 333 6.54 9.37 18.25
C GLU A 333 5.46 9.56 17.17
N ASP A 334 4.86 8.48 16.66
CA ASP A 334 3.79 8.56 15.66
C ASP A 334 2.59 9.35 16.18
N LEU A 335 2.13 10.36 15.45
CA LEU A 335 1.00 11.20 15.85
C LEU A 335 -0.28 10.41 16.12
N ASN A 336 -0.55 9.36 15.33
CA ASN A 336 -1.75 8.56 15.50
C ASN A 336 -1.65 7.68 16.76
N HIS A 337 -0.49 7.08 17.02
CA HIS A 337 -0.20 6.36 18.27
C HIS A 337 -0.29 7.30 19.48
N PHE A 338 0.39 8.45 19.44
CA PHE A 338 0.39 9.42 20.52
C PHE A 338 -1.02 9.95 20.83
N SER A 339 -1.84 10.23 19.81
CA SER A 339 -3.25 10.55 20.03
C SER A 339 -4.04 9.37 20.62
N LYS A 340 -3.81 8.13 20.19
CA LYS A 340 -4.43 6.93 20.79
C LYS A 340 -4.04 6.76 22.27
N ARG A 341 -2.85 7.21 22.70
CA ARG A 341 -2.46 7.22 24.13
C ARG A 341 -3.36 8.15 24.95
N MET A 342 -3.72 9.33 24.44
CA MET A 342 -4.71 10.23 25.08
C MET A 342 -6.05 9.49 25.32
N LYS A 343 -6.59 8.85 24.27
CA LYS A 343 -7.80 8.02 24.40
C LYS A 343 -7.65 6.92 25.46
N ARG A 344 -6.61 6.09 25.38
CA ARG A 344 -6.37 4.96 26.31
C ARG A 344 -6.19 5.40 27.76
N ALA A 345 -5.56 6.56 27.98
CA ALA A 345 -5.38 7.14 29.30
C ALA A 345 -6.74 7.61 29.88
N LEU A 346 -7.54 8.34 29.10
CA LEU A 346 -8.89 8.76 29.51
C LEU A 346 -9.83 7.56 29.75
N GLU A 347 -9.78 6.53 28.90
CA GLU A 347 -10.49 5.26 29.11
C GLU A 347 -10.06 4.53 30.40
N THR A 348 -8.79 4.67 30.79
CA THR A 348 -8.26 4.10 32.03
C THR A 348 -8.71 4.88 33.25
N VAL A 349 -8.68 6.21 33.22
CA VAL A 349 -9.28 7.06 34.27
C VAL A 349 -10.77 6.74 34.43
N LYS A 350 -11.50 6.64 33.31
CA LYS A 350 -12.92 6.24 33.30
C LYS A 350 -13.16 4.88 33.95
N ARG A 351 -12.33 3.87 33.65
CA ARG A 351 -12.43 2.54 34.25
C ARG A 351 -12.13 2.54 35.75
N GLN A 352 -11.10 3.27 36.18
CA GLN A 352 -10.70 3.40 37.60
C GLN A 352 -11.77 4.08 38.47
N HIS A 353 -12.52 5.02 37.89
CA HIS A 353 -13.57 5.79 38.58
C HIS A 353 -15.00 5.32 38.24
N GLY A 354 -15.18 4.30 37.40
CA GLY A 354 -16.48 3.94 36.82
C GLY A 354 -17.56 3.54 37.82
N ARG A 355 -17.17 3.02 39.00
CA ARG A 355 -18.06 2.68 40.12
C ARG A 355 -17.96 3.65 41.30
N LYS A 356 -17.07 4.65 41.24
CA LYS A 356 -16.86 5.63 42.31
C LYS A 356 -17.70 6.87 42.04
N LYS A 357 -18.32 7.41 43.09
CA LYS A 357 -18.83 8.78 43.07
C LYS A 357 -17.64 9.74 43.18
N LEU A 358 -17.66 10.80 42.38
CA LEU A 358 -16.73 11.92 42.48
C LEU A 358 -17.25 12.91 43.57
N SER A 359 -16.55 14.02 43.80
CA SER A 359 -16.90 14.99 44.85
C SER A 359 -18.29 15.62 44.71
N ASP A 360 -18.89 15.58 43.53
CA ASP A 360 -20.28 16.00 43.27
C ASP A 360 -21.32 14.87 43.41
N GLY A 361 -20.95 13.74 44.02
CA GLY A 361 -21.85 12.61 44.27
C GLY A 361 -22.24 11.80 43.01
N LYS A 362 -21.74 12.17 41.83
CA LYS A 362 -22.05 11.56 40.53
C LYS A 362 -20.89 10.69 40.04
N THR A 363 -21.17 9.69 39.19
CA THR A 363 -20.11 8.83 38.59
C THR A 363 -19.32 9.60 37.52
N ILE A 364 -18.20 9.06 37.04
CA ILE A 364 -17.36 9.75 36.02
C ILE A 364 -18.00 9.81 34.61
N GLY A 365 -19.06 9.04 34.34
CA GLY A 365 -19.76 9.00 33.05
C GLY A 365 -21.15 9.67 33.09
N GLY A 366 -21.70 10.00 31.93
CA GLY A 366 -23.02 10.64 31.77
C GLY A 366 -23.01 11.83 30.81
N LYS A 367 -24.15 12.54 30.67
CA LYS A 367 -24.23 13.85 29.99
C LYS A 367 -23.29 14.83 30.69
N ASN A 368 -22.55 15.63 29.91
CA ASN A 368 -21.55 16.63 30.35
C ASN A 368 -20.42 16.06 31.25
N ARG A 369 -20.08 14.77 31.07
CA ARG A 369 -18.98 14.07 31.77
C ARG A 369 -18.12 13.25 30.80
N LEU A 370 -17.31 12.31 31.29
CA LEU A 370 -16.38 11.49 30.50
C LEU A 370 -17.11 10.37 29.72
N SER A 371 -18.03 10.76 28.85
CA SER A 371 -18.71 9.89 27.90
C SER A 371 -17.73 9.31 26.85
N VAL A 372 -18.13 8.25 26.13
CA VAL A 372 -17.29 7.72 25.04
C VAL A 372 -17.13 8.76 23.93
N HIS A 373 -18.18 9.52 23.63
CA HIS A 373 -18.15 10.65 22.72
C HIS A 373 -17.09 11.69 23.14
N ASN A 374 -17.10 12.15 24.41
CA ASN A 374 -16.16 13.16 24.88
C ASN A 374 -14.70 12.67 24.89
N ILE A 375 -14.45 11.39 25.18
CA ILE A 375 -13.10 10.81 25.03
C ILE A 375 -12.62 10.88 23.57
N LEU A 376 -13.48 10.54 22.60
CA LEU A 376 -13.14 10.62 21.18
C LEU A 376 -12.97 12.08 20.71
N ARG A 377 -13.83 13.00 21.15
CA ARG A 377 -13.75 14.44 20.87
C ARG A 377 -12.41 15.00 21.35
N LEU A 378 -12.02 14.74 22.61
CA LEU A 378 -10.72 15.12 23.17
C LEU A 378 -9.55 14.52 22.37
N GLN A 379 -9.59 13.22 22.03
CA GLN A 379 -8.56 12.56 21.23
C GLN A 379 -8.39 13.23 19.85
N MET A 380 -9.50 13.54 19.18
CA MET A 380 -9.52 14.10 17.84
C MET A 380 -9.08 15.56 17.83
N THR A 381 -9.51 16.36 18.80
CA THR A 381 -9.05 17.75 18.98
C THR A 381 -7.54 17.77 19.25
N PHE A 382 -7.04 16.92 20.16
CA PHE A 382 -5.61 16.80 20.44
C PHE A 382 -4.79 16.44 19.18
N ALA A 383 -5.26 15.46 18.40
CA ALA A 383 -4.63 15.12 17.11
C ALA A 383 -4.68 16.26 16.08
N SER A 384 -5.75 17.07 16.06
CA SER A 384 -5.86 18.24 15.18
C SER A 384 -4.89 19.35 15.62
N THR A 385 -4.82 19.64 16.92
CA THR A 385 -3.87 20.60 17.51
C THR A 385 -2.42 20.26 17.14
N ILE A 386 -2.00 19.00 17.28
CA ILE A 386 -0.63 18.57 16.88
C ILE A 386 -0.36 18.87 15.39
N ARG A 387 -1.32 18.66 14.49
CA ARG A 387 -1.14 18.96 13.05
C ARG A 387 -1.10 20.45 12.75
N LYS A 388 -1.89 21.26 13.47
CA LYS A 388 -1.93 22.73 13.32
C LYS A 388 -0.67 23.41 13.87
N SER A 389 -0.12 22.89 14.96
CA SER A 389 1.08 23.41 15.63
C SER A 389 2.38 22.75 15.15
N LYS A 390 2.43 22.29 13.89
CA LYS A 390 3.57 21.53 13.37
C LYS A 390 4.84 22.39 13.38
N HIS A 391 5.92 21.84 13.94
CA HIS A 391 7.22 22.49 14.16
C HIS A 391 7.25 23.65 15.18
N ASP A 392 6.13 23.96 15.85
CA ASP A 392 6.06 24.97 16.91
C ASP A 392 5.66 24.32 18.26
N LEU A 393 6.64 24.16 19.15
CA LEU A 393 6.45 23.54 20.45
C LEU A 393 5.66 24.42 21.42
N ASP A 394 5.76 25.76 21.31
CA ASP A 394 5.08 26.69 22.21
C ASP A 394 3.61 26.82 21.84
N LEU A 395 3.30 26.92 20.55
CA LEU A 395 1.93 26.85 20.05
C LEU A 395 1.30 25.48 20.34
N LEU A 396 2.07 24.39 20.21
CA LEU A 396 1.59 23.05 20.55
C LEU A 396 1.31 22.91 22.06
N PHE A 397 2.17 23.43 22.92
CA PHE A 397 1.97 23.42 24.37
C PHE A 397 0.72 24.21 24.75
N LYS A 398 0.61 25.47 24.30
CA LYS A 398 -0.56 26.34 24.54
C LYS A 398 -1.84 25.68 24.01
N GLY A 399 -1.86 25.28 22.74
CA GLY A 399 -3.03 24.66 22.11
C GLY A 399 -3.44 23.34 22.77
N SER A 400 -2.50 22.53 23.27
CA SER A 400 -2.80 21.29 23.99
C SER A 400 -3.46 21.55 25.34
N TRP A 401 -3.01 22.58 26.06
CA TRP A 401 -3.61 23.01 27.32
C TRP A 401 -4.92 23.78 27.13
N ALA A 402 -5.08 24.50 26.02
CA ALA A 402 -6.34 25.15 25.65
C ALA A 402 -7.50 24.15 25.58
N ILE A 403 -7.27 22.91 25.15
CA ILE A 403 -8.29 21.85 25.15
C ILE A 403 -8.83 21.58 26.56
N PHE A 404 -7.96 21.58 27.57
CA PHE A 404 -8.35 21.37 28.97
C PHE A 404 -9.07 22.60 29.53
N TRP A 405 -8.46 23.78 29.38
CA TRP A 405 -8.96 25.03 29.95
C TRP A 405 -10.29 25.46 29.32
N HIS A 406 -10.46 25.30 28.01
CA HIS A 406 -11.74 25.54 27.33
C HIS A 406 -12.86 24.59 27.80
N LYS A 407 -12.53 23.40 28.33
CA LYS A 407 -13.50 22.51 28.99
C LYS A 407 -13.73 22.83 30.47
N TYR A 408 -12.85 23.62 31.08
CA TYR A 408 -12.90 24.10 32.47
C TYR A 408 -13.64 25.45 32.61
N SER A 409 -13.59 26.29 31.58
CA SER A 409 -14.26 27.59 31.52
C SER A 409 -15.74 27.52 31.90
N THR A 410 -16.19 28.47 32.72
CA THR A 410 -17.60 28.75 33.01
C THR A 410 -17.91 30.23 32.77
N ASN A 411 -19.18 30.61 32.73
CA ASN A 411 -19.58 32.03 32.53
C ASN A 411 -18.95 32.95 33.60
N ASP A 412 -18.91 32.48 34.86
CA ASP A 412 -18.31 33.21 35.98
C ASP A 412 -16.77 33.12 36.06
N ASP A 413 -16.14 32.22 35.29
CA ASP A 413 -14.71 31.86 35.42
C ASP A 413 -14.12 31.45 34.04
N PRO A 414 -14.07 32.39 33.05
CA PRO A 414 -13.69 32.09 31.67
C PRO A 414 -12.17 31.93 31.51
N HIS A 415 -11.73 30.76 31.03
CA HIS A 415 -10.31 30.39 30.87
C HIS A 415 -9.92 30.19 29.39
N HIS A 416 -9.75 31.28 28.63
CA HIS A 416 -9.50 31.23 27.18
C HIS A 416 -8.14 31.78 26.71
N ASP A 417 -7.20 32.07 27.63
CA ASP A 417 -5.89 32.69 27.34
C ASP A 417 -5.02 31.94 26.31
N TYR A 418 -5.21 30.63 26.18
CA TYR A 418 -4.49 29.78 25.21
C TYR A 418 -5.33 29.41 23.98
N CYS A 419 -6.57 29.89 23.89
CA CYS A 419 -7.42 29.67 22.73
C CYS A 419 -7.05 30.59 21.57
N SER A 420 -7.49 30.23 20.35
CA SER A 420 -7.45 31.14 19.20
C SER A 420 -8.87 31.39 18.69
N ILE A 421 -9.10 32.58 18.14
CA ILE A 421 -10.41 33.03 17.69
C ILE A 421 -10.99 32.16 16.56
N ASP A 422 -10.16 31.44 15.81
CA ASP A 422 -10.61 30.57 14.71
C ASP A 422 -11.59 29.48 15.17
N TRP A 423 -11.39 28.95 16.39
CA TRP A 423 -12.16 27.81 16.91
C TRP A 423 -12.86 28.07 18.24
N CYS A 424 -12.46 29.07 19.03
CA CYS A 424 -13.09 29.35 20.31
C CYS A 424 -14.29 30.29 20.16
N GLY A 425 -15.50 29.77 20.42
CA GLY A 425 -16.74 30.52 20.36
C GLY A 425 -16.76 31.75 21.27
N TYR A 426 -16.24 31.65 22.50
CA TYR A 426 -16.12 32.78 23.42
C TYR A 426 -15.27 33.93 22.84
N LEU A 427 -14.13 33.62 22.21
CA LEU A 427 -13.30 34.67 21.60
C LEU A 427 -13.96 35.29 20.36
N LYS A 428 -14.79 34.54 19.64
CA LYS A 428 -15.63 35.08 18.56
C LYS A 428 -16.70 35.99 19.12
N SER A 429 -17.44 35.57 20.15
CA SER A 429 -18.52 36.35 20.75
C SER A 429 -18.03 37.64 21.40
N VAL A 430 -16.85 37.63 22.04
CA VAL A 430 -16.19 38.84 22.55
C VAL A 430 -15.83 39.81 21.42
N ARG A 431 -15.36 39.31 20.26
CA ARG A 431 -15.10 40.14 19.07
C ARG A 431 -16.40 40.71 18.46
N ASP A 432 -17.39 39.84 18.27
CA ASP A 432 -18.65 40.13 17.57
C ASP A 432 -19.69 40.81 18.48
N LYS A 433 -19.39 40.92 19.78
CA LYS A 433 -20.24 41.45 20.86
C LYS A 433 -21.58 40.71 21.02
N THR A 434 -21.56 39.39 20.82
CA THR A 434 -22.72 38.51 21.01
C THR A 434 -22.67 37.84 22.39
N PRO A 435 -23.82 37.42 22.96
CA PRO A 435 -23.84 36.57 24.14
C PRO A 435 -23.21 35.20 23.87
N TYR A 436 -22.68 34.55 24.90
CA TYR A 436 -22.10 33.21 24.81
C TYR A 436 -22.24 32.48 26.14
N ASP A 437 -22.66 31.22 26.08
CA ASP A 437 -22.83 30.36 27.25
C ASP A 437 -21.83 29.19 27.24
N HIS A 438 -21.22 28.93 28.39
CA HIS A 438 -20.28 27.84 28.60
C HIS A 438 -20.93 26.49 28.91
N THR A 439 -22.23 26.45 29.20
CA THR A 439 -22.94 25.21 29.62
C THR A 439 -22.88 24.08 28.58
N SER A 440 -22.92 24.40 27.29
CA SER A 440 -22.97 23.45 26.17
C SER A 440 -21.71 22.58 26.06
N HIS A 441 -20.54 23.15 26.38
CA HIS A 441 -19.26 22.51 26.15
C HIS A 441 -18.48 22.15 27.42
N ALA A 442 -18.82 22.70 28.58
CA ALA A 442 -18.12 22.41 29.84
C ALA A 442 -18.20 20.92 30.26
N LEU A 443 -17.15 20.44 30.93
CA LEU A 443 -17.17 19.21 31.70
C LEU A 443 -17.24 19.56 33.19
N SER A 444 -17.90 18.74 34.02
CA SER A 444 -17.93 19.05 35.47
C SER A 444 -16.53 19.07 36.08
N ARG A 445 -16.25 20.05 36.96
CA ARG A 445 -14.94 20.21 37.62
C ARG A 445 -14.38 18.88 38.19
N PRO A 446 -15.16 18.03 38.90
CA PRO A 446 -14.66 16.74 39.40
C PRO A 446 -14.22 15.74 38.32
N VAL A 447 -14.77 15.82 37.09
CA VAL A 447 -14.27 15.03 35.94
C VAL A 447 -12.96 15.62 35.41
N LEU A 448 -12.85 16.94 35.34
CA LEU A 448 -11.64 17.63 34.89
C LEU A 448 -10.46 17.37 35.82
N ASP A 449 -10.68 17.47 37.14
CA ASP A 449 -9.67 17.14 38.15
C ASP A 449 -9.18 15.70 38.02
N ALA A 450 -10.09 14.75 37.77
CA ALA A 450 -9.76 13.33 37.56
C ALA A 450 -8.95 13.08 36.26
N ILE A 451 -9.14 13.87 35.20
CA ILE A 451 -8.38 13.72 33.93
C ILE A 451 -7.15 14.63 33.81
N LYS A 452 -7.01 15.66 34.67
CA LYS A 452 -5.85 16.58 34.68
C LYS A 452 -4.49 15.87 34.72
N PRO A 453 -4.29 14.74 35.44
CA PRO A 453 -3.05 13.97 35.39
C PRO A 453 -2.70 13.42 33.98
N VAL A 454 -3.71 13.16 33.13
CA VAL A 454 -3.49 12.75 31.73
C VAL A 454 -2.90 13.89 30.91
N PHE A 455 -3.41 15.10 31.10
CA PHE A 455 -2.89 16.32 30.46
C PHE A 455 -1.49 16.66 30.99
N ASN A 456 -1.24 16.57 32.29
CA ASN A 456 0.11 16.76 32.87
C ASN A 456 1.16 15.86 32.20
N ASN A 457 0.82 14.60 31.89
CA ASN A 457 1.73 13.63 31.28
C ASN A 457 1.89 13.81 29.76
N LEU A 458 0.78 13.92 29.03
CA LEU A 458 0.79 13.94 27.56
C LEU A 458 0.98 15.34 26.96
N CYS A 459 0.65 16.40 27.70
CA CYS A 459 0.82 17.79 27.29
C CYS A 459 2.04 18.47 27.96
N SER A 460 2.95 17.67 28.54
CA SER A 460 4.25 18.16 29.01
C SER A 460 5.14 18.54 27.82
N ARG A 461 6.09 19.48 28.00
CA ARG A 461 7.01 19.89 26.91
C ARG A 461 7.86 18.72 26.41
N GLU A 462 8.27 17.84 27.31
CA GLU A 462 9.07 16.63 27.03
C GLU A 462 8.27 15.62 26.19
N SER A 463 6.97 15.49 26.46
CA SER A 463 6.07 14.66 25.66
C SER A 463 5.75 15.27 24.31
N LEU A 464 5.44 16.57 24.26
CA LEU A 464 5.09 17.26 23.02
C LEU A 464 6.29 17.42 22.06
N THR A 465 7.52 17.53 22.58
CA THR A 465 8.75 17.55 21.77
C THR A 465 8.90 16.31 20.88
N ARG A 466 8.38 15.14 21.31
CA ARG A 466 8.43 13.91 20.51
C ARG A 466 7.41 13.86 19.37
N VAL A 467 6.41 14.75 19.36
CA VAL A 467 5.29 14.74 18.38
C VAL A 467 5.12 16.06 17.61
N VAL A 468 5.89 17.10 17.95
CA VAL A 468 5.80 18.45 17.34
C VAL A 468 6.03 18.47 15.82
N ASP A 469 6.79 17.50 15.29
CA ASP A 469 6.96 17.33 13.84
C ASP A 469 5.71 16.74 13.13
N ALA A 470 4.66 16.39 13.87
CA ALA A 470 3.40 15.81 13.43
C ALA A 470 3.51 14.58 12.49
N SER A 471 4.61 13.84 12.63
CA SER A 471 5.00 12.75 11.74
C SER A 471 4.15 11.48 11.91
N THR A 472 4.05 10.68 10.84
CA THR A 472 3.26 9.44 10.85
C THR A 472 3.96 8.28 10.16
N GLN A 473 3.81 7.07 10.70
CA GLN A 473 4.22 5.80 10.10
C GLN A 473 3.21 5.24 9.09
N ASN A 474 2.03 5.87 8.93
CA ASN A 474 0.98 5.43 8.01
C ASN A 474 1.44 5.12 6.56
N PRO A 475 2.48 5.77 5.99
CA PRO A 475 3.02 5.37 4.68
C PRO A 475 3.55 3.93 4.62
N ASN A 476 4.06 3.38 5.74
CA ASN A 476 4.54 2.00 5.82
C ASN A 476 3.41 1.01 5.52
N GLU A 477 2.19 1.24 6.03
CA GLU A 477 1.04 0.37 5.78
C GLU A 477 0.62 0.37 4.30
N GLY A 478 0.76 1.51 3.61
CA GLY A 478 0.59 1.60 2.16
C GLY A 478 1.63 0.78 1.40
N PHE A 479 2.90 0.90 1.79
CA PHE A 479 3.99 0.10 1.23
C PHE A 479 3.82 -1.42 1.49
N HIS A 480 3.52 -1.80 2.74
CA HIS A 480 3.24 -3.18 3.14
C HIS A 480 2.08 -3.78 2.32
N SER A 481 1.04 -3.00 2.06
CA SER A 481 -0.11 -3.45 1.25
C SER A 481 0.29 -3.84 -0.18
N LEU A 482 1.26 -3.14 -0.79
CA LEU A 482 1.84 -3.53 -2.09
C LEU A 482 2.64 -4.83 -2.00
N VAL A 483 3.46 -5.01 -0.95
CA VAL A 483 4.17 -6.28 -0.73
C VAL A 483 3.18 -7.44 -0.57
N TRP A 484 2.06 -7.24 0.14
CA TRP A 484 1.05 -8.28 0.38
C TRP A 484 0.13 -8.56 -0.79
N LEU A 485 0.02 -7.64 -1.76
CA LEU A 485 -0.59 -7.91 -3.06
C LEU A 485 0.23 -8.95 -3.85
N MET A 486 1.56 -8.79 -3.87
CA MET A 486 2.48 -9.63 -4.66
C MET A 486 3.00 -10.87 -3.90
N SER A 487 3.00 -10.86 -2.57
CA SER A 487 3.36 -12.01 -1.73
C SER A 487 2.32 -12.20 -0.59
N PRO A 488 1.11 -12.70 -0.88
CA PRO A 488 0.02 -12.78 0.10
C PRO A 488 0.35 -13.61 1.35
N LYS A 489 0.06 -13.07 2.54
CA LYS A 489 0.43 -13.68 3.86
C LYS A 489 -0.13 -15.07 4.15
N HIS A 490 -1.11 -15.53 3.39
CA HIS A 490 -1.73 -16.86 3.52
C HIS A 490 -1.08 -17.92 2.62
N LYS A 491 -0.13 -17.55 1.75
CA LYS A 491 0.63 -18.47 0.90
C LYS A 491 2.08 -18.48 1.38
N ALA A 492 2.70 -19.66 1.45
CA ALA A 492 4.15 -19.73 1.66
C ALA A 492 4.88 -19.20 0.41
N SER A 493 5.92 -18.38 0.64
CA SER A 493 6.79 -17.84 -0.41
C SER A 493 8.25 -18.23 -0.13
N SER A 494 9.03 -18.50 -1.17
CA SER A 494 10.49 -18.56 -1.06
C SER A 494 11.06 -17.17 -0.78
N GLY A 495 12.28 -17.09 -0.27
CA GLY A 495 13.01 -15.82 -0.09
C GLY A 495 13.12 -15.08 -1.43
N THR A 496 13.46 -15.80 -2.50
CA THR A 496 13.46 -15.28 -3.88
C THR A 496 12.12 -14.63 -4.27
N THR A 497 10.97 -15.29 -4.06
CA THR A 497 9.65 -14.70 -4.31
C THR A 497 9.40 -13.45 -3.46
N PHE A 498 9.64 -13.55 -2.15
CA PHE A 498 9.37 -12.46 -1.21
C PHE A 498 10.23 -11.23 -1.51
N GLU A 499 11.47 -11.44 -1.93
CA GLU A 499 12.39 -10.38 -2.33
C GLU A 499 12.01 -9.72 -3.66
N ILE A 500 11.52 -10.49 -4.66
CA ILE A 500 10.92 -9.92 -5.89
C ILE A 500 9.74 -9.02 -5.52
N ALA A 501 8.83 -9.49 -4.65
CA ALA A 501 7.66 -8.72 -4.21
C ALA A 501 8.07 -7.43 -3.48
N CYS A 502 9.09 -7.48 -2.62
CA CYS A 502 9.66 -6.29 -1.96
C CYS A 502 10.25 -5.30 -2.97
N CYS A 503 11.06 -5.78 -3.93
CA CYS A 503 11.67 -4.94 -4.96
C CYS A 503 10.63 -4.24 -5.84
N LEU A 504 9.64 -4.99 -6.33
CA LEU A 504 8.53 -4.45 -7.12
C LEU A 504 7.70 -3.44 -6.30
N ALA A 505 7.45 -3.72 -5.01
CA ALA A 505 6.71 -2.80 -4.14
C ALA A 505 7.45 -1.47 -3.97
N VAL A 506 8.78 -1.47 -3.85
CA VAL A 506 9.56 -0.22 -3.75
C VAL A 506 9.45 0.61 -5.02
N ILE A 507 9.59 -0.02 -6.20
CA ILE A 507 9.46 0.66 -7.50
C ILE A 507 8.05 1.27 -7.65
N ILE A 508 7.00 0.49 -7.38
CA ILE A 508 5.60 0.96 -7.46
C ILE A 508 5.34 2.10 -6.46
N PHE A 509 5.83 1.99 -5.22
CA PHE A 509 5.61 3.00 -4.19
C PHE A 509 6.31 4.32 -4.53
N ASN A 510 7.59 4.26 -4.94
CA ASN A 510 8.43 5.43 -5.18
C ASN A 510 8.18 6.13 -6.52
N ASP A 511 7.93 5.35 -7.58
CA ASP A 511 7.94 5.82 -8.97
C ASP A 511 6.66 5.48 -9.74
N GLY A 512 5.81 4.60 -9.21
CA GLY A 512 4.52 4.22 -9.81
C GLY A 512 4.56 2.95 -10.66
N TYR A 513 3.36 2.53 -11.08
CA TYR A 513 3.21 1.39 -11.97
C TYR A 513 3.86 1.63 -13.34
N PHE A 514 3.84 2.87 -13.85
CA PHE A 514 4.45 3.23 -15.13
C PHE A 514 5.98 2.99 -15.17
N ALA A 515 6.65 3.03 -14.01
CA ALA A 515 8.08 2.71 -13.90
C ALA A 515 8.38 1.21 -14.10
N LEU A 516 7.39 0.33 -13.92
CA LEU A 516 7.51 -1.09 -14.29
C LEU A 516 7.71 -1.26 -15.80
N GLY A 517 7.37 -0.27 -16.62
CA GLY A 517 7.62 -0.32 -18.06
C GLY A 517 9.11 -0.52 -18.40
N ASP A 518 10.03 -0.01 -17.59
CA ASP A 518 11.47 -0.21 -17.84
C ASP A 518 11.91 -1.66 -17.60
N ILE A 519 11.24 -2.37 -16.68
CA ILE A 519 11.39 -3.81 -16.50
C ILE A 519 10.95 -4.56 -17.76
N PHE A 520 9.81 -4.19 -18.36
CA PHE A 520 9.36 -4.79 -19.62
C PHE A 520 10.31 -4.45 -20.79
N ASN A 521 10.77 -3.20 -20.92
CA ASN A 521 11.78 -2.85 -21.93
C ASN A 521 13.04 -3.74 -21.85
N VAL A 522 13.57 -3.99 -20.64
CA VAL A 522 14.77 -4.84 -20.48
C VAL A 522 14.47 -6.33 -20.64
N MET A 523 13.36 -6.82 -20.08
CA MET A 523 13.06 -8.26 -20.04
C MET A 523 12.39 -8.79 -21.31
N CYS A 524 11.74 -7.92 -22.06
CA CYS A 524 10.97 -8.25 -23.27
C CYS A 524 11.51 -7.58 -24.54
N GLY A 525 12.42 -6.60 -24.41
CA GLY A 525 12.89 -5.74 -25.51
C GLY A 525 12.00 -4.53 -25.79
N TYR A 526 10.77 -4.52 -25.27
CA TYR A 526 9.80 -3.42 -25.43
C TYR A 526 8.69 -3.48 -24.36
N ARG A 527 8.12 -2.31 -24.02
CA ARG A 527 7.00 -2.17 -23.08
C ARG A 527 5.73 -2.88 -23.56
N GLY A 528 5.26 -2.54 -24.77
CA GLY A 528 4.03 -3.07 -25.36
C GLY A 528 2.79 -2.27 -24.97
N TYR A 529 1.89 -2.05 -25.94
CA TYR A 529 0.77 -1.10 -25.82
C TYR A 529 -0.15 -1.40 -24.63
N TYR A 530 -0.65 -2.64 -24.50
CA TYR A 530 -1.55 -3.01 -23.42
C TYR A 530 -0.90 -2.95 -22.03
N THR A 531 0.42 -3.18 -21.96
CA THR A 531 1.18 -2.98 -20.72
C THR A 531 1.16 -1.51 -20.31
N ASP A 532 1.40 -0.58 -21.24
CA ASP A 532 1.39 0.86 -20.95
C ASP A 532 0.01 1.36 -20.54
N GLN A 533 -1.04 0.95 -21.25
CA GLN A 533 -2.43 1.27 -20.88
C GLN A 533 -2.77 0.78 -19.46
N ALA A 534 -2.38 -0.46 -19.11
CA ALA A 534 -2.60 -1.00 -17.78
C ALA A 534 -1.84 -0.23 -16.70
N MET A 535 -0.56 0.09 -16.92
CA MET A 535 0.24 0.81 -15.91
C MET A 535 -0.25 2.24 -15.69
N VAL A 536 -0.62 2.96 -16.75
CA VAL A 536 -1.26 4.30 -16.64
C VAL A 536 -2.59 4.21 -15.89
N HIS A 537 -3.40 3.18 -16.17
CA HIS A 537 -4.66 2.96 -15.45
C HIS A 537 -4.44 2.73 -13.95
N PHE A 538 -3.45 1.91 -13.56
CA PHE A 538 -3.13 1.67 -12.15
C PHE A 538 -2.62 2.91 -11.42
N ASP A 539 -1.76 3.72 -12.06
CA ASP A 539 -1.30 4.99 -11.47
C ASP A 539 -2.42 6.01 -11.33
N ASN A 540 -3.31 6.14 -12.32
CA ASN A 540 -4.50 7.00 -12.22
C ASN A 540 -5.44 6.55 -11.09
N ASN A 541 -5.65 5.23 -10.93
CA ASN A 541 -6.44 4.69 -9.83
C ASN A 541 -5.81 4.95 -8.46
N ARG A 542 -4.47 4.89 -8.34
CA ARG A 542 -3.74 5.25 -7.11
C ARG A 542 -3.99 6.72 -6.75
N LEU A 543 -3.72 7.65 -7.67
CA LEU A 543 -3.91 9.09 -7.46
C LEU A 543 -5.38 9.44 -7.14
N HIS A 544 -6.33 8.80 -7.82
CA HIS A 544 -7.75 8.99 -7.56
C HIS A 544 -8.20 8.42 -6.20
N THR A 545 -7.60 7.32 -5.74
CA THR A 545 -7.84 6.75 -4.40
C THR A 545 -7.28 7.64 -3.32
N GLU A 546 -6.07 8.16 -3.49
CA GLU A 546 -5.47 9.18 -2.60
C GLU A 546 -6.33 10.45 -2.54
N SER A 547 -6.80 10.95 -3.68
CA SER A 547 -7.72 12.09 -3.77
C SER A 547 -9.05 11.82 -3.06
N LYS A 548 -9.66 10.64 -3.27
CA LYS A 548 -10.88 10.20 -2.56
C LYS A 548 -10.66 10.12 -1.06
N GLU A 549 -9.53 9.57 -0.60
CA GLU A 549 -9.27 9.45 0.83
C GLU A 549 -8.96 10.81 1.48
N ASN A 550 -8.22 11.68 0.78
CA ASN A 550 -8.00 13.07 1.19
C ASN A 550 -9.32 13.84 1.24
N ASN A 551 -10.22 13.64 0.28
CA ASN A 551 -11.57 14.22 0.31
C ASN A 551 -12.43 13.61 1.43
N ARG A 552 -12.30 12.31 1.75
CA ARG A 552 -12.96 11.69 2.92
C ARG A 552 -12.41 12.24 4.24
N LYS A 553 -11.10 12.48 4.33
CA LYS A 553 -10.44 13.14 5.47
C LYS A 553 -10.93 14.58 5.61
N ARG A 554 -10.97 15.37 4.53
CA ARG A 554 -11.52 16.74 4.50
C ARG A 554 -13.02 16.80 4.81
N ARG A 555 -13.83 15.87 4.32
CA ARG A 555 -15.26 15.76 4.69
C ARG A 555 -15.45 15.37 6.16
N LYS A 556 -14.59 14.51 6.72
CA LYS A 556 -14.55 14.25 8.16
C LYS A 556 -14.05 15.45 8.96
N GLU A 557 -13.17 16.29 8.42
CA GLU A 557 -12.74 17.55 9.04
C GLU A 557 -13.87 18.59 9.01
N ALA A 558 -14.54 18.77 7.86
CA ALA A 558 -15.69 19.65 7.72
C ALA A 558 -16.88 19.20 8.58
N GLY A 559 -17.16 17.90 8.65
CA GLY A 559 -18.15 17.33 9.57
C GLY A 559 -17.77 17.45 11.05
N ARG A 560 -16.48 17.69 11.40
CA ARG A 560 -16.08 18.07 12.76
C ARG A 560 -16.32 19.54 13.05
N VAL A 561 -16.28 20.41 12.04
CA VAL A 561 -16.65 21.83 12.16
C VAL A 561 -18.17 21.98 12.22
N LEU A 562 -18.91 21.20 11.44
CA LEU A 562 -20.37 21.11 11.59
C LEU A 562 -20.73 20.55 12.97
N MET A 563 -20.16 19.43 13.44
CA MET A 563 -20.25 19.02 14.85
C MET A 563 -19.60 20.00 15.88
N GLN A 564 -19.19 21.21 15.51
CA GLN A 564 -18.89 22.29 16.45
C GLN A 564 -19.89 23.46 16.37
N ASN A 565 -20.72 23.49 15.32
CA ASN A 565 -21.73 24.51 15.04
C ASN A 565 -23.17 23.94 15.17
N ASP A 566 -23.39 22.65 14.88
CA ASP A 566 -24.68 21.97 15.03
C ASP A 566 -25.07 21.90 16.53
N ASP A 567 -24.08 21.78 17.42
CA ASP A 567 -24.21 21.97 18.89
C ASP A 567 -24.61 23.43 19.27
N GLU A 568 -24.64 24.40 18.33
CA GLU A 568 -25.15 25.78 18.52
C GLU A 568 -26.59 25.95 17.97
N GLU A 569 -27.11 25.02 17.17
CA GLU A 569 -28.47 25.07 16.59
C GLU A 569 -29.45 24.07 17.24
N GLU A 570 -29.04 22.82 17.56
CA GLU A 570 -29.97 21.79 18.08
C GLU A 570 -30.59 22.10 19.47
N ASP A 571 -29.96 22.93 20.31
CA ASP A 571 -30.48 23.26 21.66
C ASP A 571 -31.43 24.51 21.65
N ASN A 572 -31.52 25.28 20.56
CA ASN A 572 -32.39 26.47 20.47
C ASN A 572 -33.89 26.10 20.30
N ASP A 573 -34.20 24.96 19.70
CA ASP A 573 -35.59 24.48 19.51
C ASP A 573 -36.24 23.94 20.81
N SER A 574 -35.59 24.10 21.96
CA SER A 574 -36.10 23.67 23.27
C SER A 574 -36.79 24.77 24.09
N ILE A 575 -36.96 25.99 23.54
CA ILE A 575 -37.63 27.12 24.22
C ILE A 575 -38.70 27.76 23.34
N ILE A 576 -39.83 27.06 23.17
CA ILE A 576 -41.16 27.68 23.12
C ILE A 576 -42.07 26.86 24.04
N ASP A 577 -42.32 27.38 25.24
CA ASP A 577 -43.32 26.84 26.17
C ASP A 577 -44.74 26.96 25.58
N GLY A 578 -45.61 26.02 25.95
CA GLY A 578 -46.98 25.98 25.45
C GLY A 578 -47.91 26.98 26.13
N ALA A 579 -49.04 27.26 25.46
CA ALA A 579 -50.22 27.88 26.07
C ALA A 579 -51.51 27.39 25.38
N ASP A 580 -52.48 27.06 26.22
CA ASP A 580 -53.94 27.20 26.07
C ASP A 580 -54.71 26.59 24.88
N GLN A 581 -55.34 25.45 25.21
CA GLN A 581 -56.81 25.25 25.32
C GLN A 581 -57.80 25.58 24.17
N ILE A 582 -58.76 24.63 24.06
CA ILE A 582 -60.21 24.78 23.78
C ILE A 582 -60.75 24.49 22.35
N ASP A 583 -61.59 23.43 22.35
CA ASP A 583 -62.81 23.08 21.60
C ASP A 583 -62.87 22.69 20.09
N ASP A 584 -63.37 21.45 19.92
CA ASP A 584 -64.44 20.94 19.03
C ASP A 584 -64.30 20.55 17.54
N ASP A 585 -64.97 19.41 17.29
CA ASP A 585 -65.68 18.91 16.09
C ASP A 585 -64.97 18.28 14.86
N ASN A 586 -65.19 16.95 14.72
CA ASN A 586 -65.55 16.18 13.49
C ASN A 586 -64.50 16.09 12.33
N ASN A 587 -64.36 15.00 11.54
CA ASN A 587 -65.10 13.74 11.41
C ASN A 587 -64.24 12.58 10.80
N ASP A 588 -64.67 11.33 10.97
CA ASP A 588 -64.50 10.14 10.07
C ASP A 588 -63.16 9.92 9.29
N THR A 589 -62.35 8.87 9.49
CA THR A 589 -62.71 7.45 9.26
C THR A 589 -61.57 6.47 9.64
N ASN A 590 -61.94 5.27 10.13
CA ASN A 590 -61.11 4.07 10.38
C ASN A 590 -61.00 3.18 9.10
N PRO A 591 -60.37 1.96 9.05
CA PRO A 591 -59.58 1.21 10.06
C PRO A 591 -58.14 0.81 9.58
N VAL A 592 -57.13 0.39 10.37
CA VAL A 592 -56.99 -0.71 11.39
C VAL A 592 -57.05 -2.11 10.73
N THR A 593 -56.20 -3.14 10.92
CA THR A 593 -54.97 -3.48 11.73
C THR A 593 -54.22 -4.64 10.99
N GLY A 594 -53.02 -5.17 11.32
CA GLY A 594 -52.53 -5.77 12.59
C GLY A 594 -53.25 -7.09 12.94
N ALA A 595 -52.64 -8.19 13.41
CA ALA A 595 -51.24 -8.48 13.75
C ALA A 595 -50.98 -10.00 14.02
N THR A 596 -49.70 -10.40 14.13
CA THR A 596 -49.07 -11.44 15.02
C THR A 596 -49.51 -12.93 15.13
N THR A 597 -48.48 -13.81 15.11
CA THR A 597 -48.28 -15.11 15.85
C THR A 597 -49.22 -16.30 15.53
N VAL A 598 -48.79 -17.58 15.49
CA VAL A 598 -48.19 -18.47 16.53
C VAL A 598 -47.55 -19.71 15.87
N ASP A 599 -46.71 -20.46 16.60
CA ASP A 599 -46.04 -21.72 16.22
C ASP A 599 -46.97 -22.95 16.02
N ASN A 600 -46.55 -23.94 15.22
CA ASN A 600 -46.40 -25.36 15.66
C ASN A 600 -46.13 -26.38 14.52
N ASP A 601 -45.04 -27.13 14.71
CA ASP A 601 -44.89 -28.60 14.66
C ASP A 601 -45.38 -29.52 13.51
N THR A 602 -44.41 -30.37 13.12
CA THR A 602 -44.47 -31.84 12.86
C THR A 602 -45.02 -32.45 11.56
N THR A 603 -44.14 -33.28 10.94
CA THR A 603 -44.41 -34.59 10.27
C THR A 603 -45.28 -34.62 8.98
N THR A 604 -45.12 -35.53 8.02
CA THR A 604 -44.35 -36.80 7.94
C THR A 604 -44.01 -37.16 6.47
N ASP A 605 -43.18 -38.19 6.31
CA ASP A 605 -42.76 -38.87 5.07
C ASP A 605 -43.85 -39.20 4.04
N SER A 606 -43.45 -39.33 2.76
CA SER A 606 -43.51 -40.62 2.04
C SER A 606 -42.73 -40.58 0.71
N ASP A 607 -41.76 -41.49 0.59
CA ASP A 607 -41.46 -42.40 -0.52
C ASP A 607 -41.75 -41.98 -1.99
N ASP A 608 -40.75 -42.20 -2.85
CA ASP A 608 -40.90 -43.34 -3.78
C ASP A 608 -39.54 -43.94 -4.21
N HIS A 609 -39.55 -45.24 -4.48
CA HIS A 609 -38.38 -46.13 -4.60
C HIS A 609 -38.01 -46.46 -6.08
N VAL A 610 -37.22 -47.52 -6.28
CA VAL A 610 -36.99 -48.30 -7.53
C VAL A 610 -35.77 -47.93 -8.40
N THR A 611 -34.84 -48.83 -8.74
CA THR A 611 -34.26 -50.05 -8.11
C THR A 611 -32.94 -50.37 -8.83
N ASP A 612 -32.02 -50.99 -8.08
CA ASP A 612 -30.99 -51.99 -8.44
C ASP A 612 -30.91 -52.51 -9.89
N ASP A 613 -29.67 -52.75 -10.38
CA ASP A 613 -29.18 -54.14 -10.40
C ASP A 613 -27.65 -54.30 -10.42
N ASN A 614 -27.24 -55.45 -9.90
CA ASN A 614 -25.92 -55.93 -9.48
C ASN A 614 -24.80 -55.99 -10.54
N ASP A 615 -23.51 -55.88 -10.11
CA ASP A 615 -22.62 -57.07 -10.07
C ASP A 615 -21.32 -56.89 -9.25
N SER A 616 -20.67 -58.00 -8.89
CA SER A 616 -19.83 -58.11 -7.67
C SER A 616 -18.31 -58.35 -7.84
N ILE A 617 -17.51 -57.63 -7.03
CA ILE A 617 -16.25 -58.04 -6.35
C ILE A 617 -14.97 -58.34 -7.20
N SER A 618 -13.92 -57.52 -6.98
CA SER A 618 -12.66 -58.00 -6.35
C SER A 618 -11.66 -56.87 -5.98
N SER A 619 -11.58 -56.60 -4.66
CA SER A 619 -10.43 -56.14 -3.86
C SER A 619 -9.18 -55.51 -4.51
N SER A 620 -8.85 -54.28 -4.09
CA SER A 620 -7.76 -54.06 -3.10
C SER A 620 -7.78 -52.63 -2.55
N ASP A 621 -7.74 -52.50 -1.23
CA ASP A 621 -7.81 -51.24 -0.50
C ASP A 621 -6.50 -50.43 -0.53
N GLU A 622 -6.61 -49.10 -0.44
CA GLU A 622 -6.10 -48.33 0.70
C GLU A 622 -6.64 -46.89 0.63
N SER A 623 -7.74 -46.62 1.33
CA SER A 623 -8.31 -45.28 1.52
C SER A 623 -7.72 -44.60 2.76
N LEU A 624 -7.33 -43.33 2.64
CA LEU A 624 -7.07 -42.45 3.77
C LEU A 624 -8.25 -41.48 3.90
N ASP A 625 -8.93 -41.55 5.05
CA ASP A 625 -10.13 -40.74 5.33
C ASP A 625 -9.81 -39.25 5.55
N ASP A 626 -10.59 -38.38 4.88
CA ASP A 626 -10.64 -36.94 5.13
C ASP A 626 -11.72 -36.63 6.18
N ASP A 627 -11.34 -36.42 7.45
CA ASP A 627 -12.26 -35.93 8.50
C ASP A 627 -12.09 -34.41 8.74
N TYR A 628 -13.02 -33.62 8.18
CA TYR A 628 -13.06 -32.16 8.30
C TYR A 628 -13.88 -31.69 9.52
N GLY A 629 -13.29 -31.78 10.71
CA GLY A 629 -13.87 -31.24 11.95
C GLY A 629 -13.97 -29.70 11.99
N TYR A 630 -15.19 -29.16 12.13
CA TYR A 630 -15.44 -27.72 12.32
C TYR A 630 -14.86 -27.18 13.65
N TYR A 631 -14.10 -26.08 13.59
CA TYR A 631 -13.47 -25.46 14.76
C TYR A 631 -14.43 -24.58 15.59
N ASN A 632 -14.60 -24.91 16.87
CA ASN A 632 -15.39 -24.13 17.84
C ASN A 632 -14.49 -23.14 18.64
N PRO A 633 -14.70 -21.81 18.56
CA PRO A 633 -13.80 -20.80 19.17
C PRO A 633 -13.74 -20.73 20.70
N LYS A 634 -14.34 -21.67 21.44
CA LYS A 634 -14.41 -21.65 22.91
C LYS A 634 -13.59 -22.73 23.62
N ASP A 635 -12.99 -23.68 22.89
CA ASP A 635 -12.22 -24.76 23.51
C ASP A 635 -10.85 -24.27 24.03
N LYS A 636 -10.60 -24.45 25.33
CA LYS A 636 -9.38 -24.03 26.03
C LYS A 636 -8.49 -25.22 26.39
N ARG A 637 -8.11 -26.02 25.40
CA ARG A 637 -7.07 -27.05 25.59
C ARG A 637 -5.68 -26.45 25.45
N THR A 638 -4.89 -26.56 26.52
CA THR A 638 -3.45 -26.27 26.54
C THR A 638 -2.71 -27.45 25.90
N TRP A 639 -1.94 -27.18 24.85
CA TRP A 639 -1.10 -28.16 24.18
C TRP A 639 0.30 -28.15 24.80
N THR A 640 0.86 -29.33 25.04
CA THR A 640 2.24 -29.53 25.54
C THR A 640 3.20 -29.79 24.38
N ASP A 641 4.49 -29.50 24.57
CA ASP A 641 5.53 -29.32 23.53
C ASP A 641 5.90 -30.54 22.64
N GLU A 642 5.08 -31.61 22.60
CA GLU A 642 5.28 -32.80 21.74
C GLU A 642 4.22 -32.97 20.63
N GLN A 643 3.42 -31.92 20.36
CA GLN A 643 2.46 -31.84 19.25
C GLN A 643 2.69 -30.56 18.41
#